data_AF-A0A819C8R0-F1
#
_entry.id   AF-A0A819C8R0-F1
#
_cell.length_a   1.000
_cell.length_b   1.000
_cell.length_c   1.000
_cell.angle_alpha   90.00
_cell.angle_beta   90.00
_cell.angle_gamma   90.00
#
_symmetry.space_group_name_H-M   'P 1'
#
loop_
_entity.id
_entity.type
_entity.pdbx_description
1 polymer ?
#
loop_
_entity_poly.entity_id
_entity_poly.type
_entity_poly.pdbx_seq_one_letter_code
_entity_poly.pdbx_strand_id
1 'polypeptide(L)'
;MISVRIVLTDHYLTSANSQFDRVYSKLRHPIKQVPIIRIFGPNEAGKKVCLHLHGIFPYLLVKSPTDEIRYGEQLAQSLDMAINLSFEKGNIETKHVHDIKLVELLPIYGYHDKMVKFWKIEFYNPAIIRKASDLLLAGAVMNQEFQPHEAHVPFNLQVFIDYNLYGMNFILFNNAAERQLSNMTTNLSAATNQTANISSIQRVSSCELEYDVHIDDICNNPPQIGKGIANPGLQALWNGERTRREHLKIIDRLTPPTSPERSHTNPFVAETRHQEKFKANIQKRPPPTNEVLESSPPVNLDDTTIDLARIERVNSMSQEIDDEVLVQMMVNDEISDSQGIENDSILAADVKQLDDEELLDNDVEKTVVNTSILTSDIESDTLNVLSPTLTITSSEPSSQTSEQERDEMKKYLQEFFEAPTNKNEPISSKYCWLETTNRPPVLKRTTNPLHRKISTQIICQDIEDETSFVKLFSNIPEFISKHHQHTNEEIIDTNPDQGAQWYGPLQRPPHPEQYRIPMSQSLKKENISKKSRTNLLHKESTTSVNTTESFCMNRNDNCADKVKQTDIIHECQYLTIVSFEIFCHTNETYAFALDTDEICSIFCTKAYETTNGWKIQSSVLISNSLLRIKNSNILTKSFRSLENKTIEFVKNELELIEQFCEIMQQSDPDMIVCYDMKLSLYYLIKRAKLKYNLDLLMKLSRIPEPQDNTTRSRSHMAANGDNLPIIIGRIVLDLWRILRSEITLNIYTFENAMYHVLHERVPHYDISLISKWFIDEGLNPSFGLRDFVTLLDYGWMHSVGNFRLMYELDLINKTSEFARIYGIEFYHVLSRGSQYRVESMMIRLAKCSDYVTVTPDNKQRLHMRAPECIALTLEPISNIYFTPIAVLDFQSLYPSIVMAYNICYSTCLGRVDQLDKQGPFKFGCTSLKIPDRILSTLNPDKDIFCSPNGVAFVKRHIRRGILPVMLDEILATRVMVKNTMKLVDKKSALYKTLDARQLCLKLIANVTFGYTSASFSGRMPCVE
;
A
#
# COMPACT_ATOMS: atom_id res chain seq x y z
N MET A 1 28.17 -15.61 -3.08
CA MET A 1 27.27 -14.60 -2.50
C MET A 1 25.98 -15.32 -2.16
N ILE A 2 25.55 -15.28 -0.90
CA ILE A 2 24.31 -15.91 -0.48
C ILE A 2 23.24 -14.82 -0.50
N SER A 3 22.03 -15.18 -0.92
CA SER A 3 20.90 -14.26 -1.06
C SER A 3 19.66 -14.83 -0.40
N VAL A 4 18.94 -13.98 0.34
CA VAL A 4 17.69 -14.35 1.02
C VAL A 4 16.62 -13.33 0.68
N ARG A 5 15.43 -13.76 0.26
CA ARG A 5 14.32 -12.83 0.03
C ARG A 5 13.69 -12.46 1.36
N ILE A 6 13.50 -11.15 1.60
CA ILE A 6 12.91 -10.65 2.85
C ILE A 6 11.38 -10.76 2.79
N VAL A 7 10.80 -11.86 3.27
CA VAL A 7 9.34 -12.06 3.32
C VAL A 7 8.75 -11.54 4.63
N LEU A 8 9.37 -11.93 5.75
CA LEU A 8 8.99 -11.56 7.11
C LEU A 8 10.24 -11.31 7.93
N THR A 9 10.20 -10.33 8.84
CA THR A 9 11.24 -10.20 9.87
C THR A 9 10.63 -10.08 11.25
N ASP A 10 11.39 -10.51 12.25
CA ASP A 10 11.13 -10.22 13.66
C ASP A 10 12.45 -9.92 14.39
N HIS A 11 12.37 -9.66 15.68
CA HIS A 11 13.55 -9.49 16.52
C HIS A 11 13.35 -10.16 17.88
N TYR A 12 14.45 -10.61 18.46
CA TYR A 12 14.53 -11.19 19.79
C TYR A 12 15.79 -10.71 20.51
N LEU A 13 15.84 -10.91 21.82
CA LEU A 13 17.04 -10.64 22.62
C LEU A 13 17.73 -11.98 22.90
N THR A 14 19.05 -11.97 23.00
CA THR A 14 19.84 -13.15 23.37
C THR A 14 21.15 -12.73 24.00
N SER A 15 21.84 -13.64 24.69
CA SER A 15 23.22 -13.40 25.14
C SER A 15 24.14 -13.13 23.95
N ALA A 16 25.06 -12.19 24.11
CA ALA A 16 26.06 -11.84 23.09
C ALA A 16 26.90 -13.07 22.70
N ASN A 17 27.02 -13.32 21.41
CA ASN A 17 27.88 -14.37 20.90
C ASN A 17 29.25 -13.79 20.54
N SER A 18 30.33 -14.23 21.18
CA SER A 18 31.67 -13.69 20.96
C SER A 18 32.18 -13.80 19.51
N GLN A 19 31.56 -14.65 18.68
CA GLN A 19 31.90 -14.76 17.26
C GLN A 19 31.34 -13.61 16.40
N PHE A 20 30.19 -13.04 16.80
CA PHE A 20 29.45 -12.06 15.98
C PHE A 20 29.14 -10.76 16.73
N ASP A 21 29.12 -10.77 18.05
CA ASP A 21 28.71 -9.67 18.90
C ASP A 21 29.85 -9.26 19.84
N ARG A 22 29.89 -7.97 20.16
CA ARG A 22 30.78 -7.47 21.23
C ARG A 22 30.29 -7.99 22.58
N VAL A 23 31.22 -8.43 23.42
CA VAL A 23 30.93 -8.92 24.77
C VAL A 23 31.02 -7.80 25.82
N TYR A 24 31.65 -6.68 25.48
CA TYR A 24 31.86 -5.54 26.37
C TYR A 24 31.48 -4.22 25.68
N SER A 25 30.73 -3.38 26.40
CA SER A 25 30.31 -2.07 25.88
C SER A 25 31.43 -1.04 26.01
N LYS A 26 31.45 -0.06 25.09
CA LYS A 26 32.32 1.12 25.17
C LYS A 26 32.07 1.97 26.42
N LEU A 27 30.89 1.85 27.02
CA LEU A 27 30.53 2.47 28.32
C LEU A 27 31.08 1.71 29.53
N ARG A 28 32.02 0.78 29.32
CA ARG A 28 32.77 0.04 30.34
C ARG A 28 31.92 -0.85 31.23
N HIS A 29 31.05 -1.63 30.61
CA HIS A 29 30.28 -2.67 31.29
C HIS A 29 30.05 -3.89 30.41
N PRO A 30 29.89 -5.09 30.99
CA PRO A 30 29.63 -6.31 30.25
C PRO A 30 28.26 -6.25 29.55
N ILE A 31 28.21 -6.79 28.32
CA ILE A 31 26.98 -6.90 27.54
C ILE A 31 26.27 -8.19 27.94
N LYS A 32 25.10 -8.06 28.57
CA LYS A 32 24.29 -9.22 28.99
C LYS A 32 23.44 -9.78 27.86
N GLN A 33 22.85 -8.89 27.05
CA GLN A 33 21.95 -9.24 25.97
C GLN A 33 22.17 -8.32 24.78
N VAL A 34 21.91 -8.83 23.58
CA VAL A 34 21.92 -8.09 22.31
C VAL A 34 20.64 -8.36 21.53
N PRO A 35 20.12 -7.37 20.78
CA PRO A 35 19.01 -7.57 19.87
C PRO A 35 19.48 -8.19 18.56
N ILE A 36 18.82 -9.26 18.15
CA ILE A 36 19.07 -9.95 16.88
C ILE A 36 17.81 -9.85 16.02
N ILE A 37 17.98 -9.49 14.75
CA ILE A 37 16.90 -9.49 13.77
C ILE A 37 16.90 -10.84 13.06
N ARG A 38 15.74 -11.50 13.02
CA ARG A 38 15.56 -12.71 12.21
C ARG A 38 14.80 -12.38 10.95
N ILE A 39 15.31 -12.86 9.83
CA ILE A 39 14.71 -12.69 8.50
C ILE A 39 14.34 -14.06 7.97
N PHE A 40 13.08 -14.21 7.56
CA PHE A 40 12.55 -15.43 6.97
C PHE A 40 12.23 -15.22 5.50
N GLY A 41 12.64 -16.17 4.65
CA GLY A 41 12.21 -16.25 3.26
C GLY A 41 13.07 -17.17 2.41
N PRO A 42 12.69 -17.36 1.13
CA PRO A 42 13.41 -18.24 0.23
C PRO A 42 14.70 -17.61 -0.31
N ASN A 43 15.71 -18.43 -0.58
CA ASN A 43 16.85 -18.04 -1.42
C ASN A 43 16.50 -18.12 -2.93
N GLU A 44 17.46 -17.80 -3.80
CA GLU A 44 17.28 -17.88 -5.27
C GLU A 44 16.89 -19.27 -5.79
N ALA A 45 17.27 -20.34 -5.08
CA ALA A 45 16.92 -21.72 -5.41
C ALA A 45 15.54 -22.14 -4.85
N GLY A 46 14.86 -21.26 -4.10
CA GLY A 46 13.57 -21.52 -3.47
C GLY A 46 13.63 -22.24 -2.12
N LYS A 47 14.82 -22.51 -1.58
CA LYS A 47 14.97 -23.12 -0.24
C LYS A 47 14.65 -22.12 0.85
N LYS A 48 13.91 -22.53 1.88
CA LYS A 48 13.51 -21.67 3.00
C LYS A 48 14.68 -21.40 3.94
N VAL A 49 14.92 -20.14 4.25
CA VAL A 49 16.06 -19.67 5.05
C VAL A 49 15.57 -18.92 6.29
N CYS A 50 16.18 -19.20 7.44
CA CYS A 50 16.18 -18.35 8.63
C CYS A 50 17.54 -17.68 8.75
N LEU A 51 17.58 -16.35 8.67
CA LEU A 51 18.79 -15.55 8.78
C LEU A 51 18.77 -14.78 10.09
N HIS A 52 19.82 -14.90 10.90
CA HIS A 52 20.06 -14.13 12.12
C HIS A 52 21.08 -13.03 11.83
N LEU A 53 20.67 -11.78 12.04
CA LEU A 53 21.47 -10.60 11.75
C LEU A 53 21.93 -9.93 13.04
N HIS A 54 23.26 -9.90 13.22
CA HIS A 54 23.97 -9.44 14.41
C HIS A 54 24.48 -8.00 14.27
N GLY A 55 24.83 -7.37 15.41
CA GLY A 55 25.51 -6.07 15.44
C GLY A 55 24.64 -4.83 15.25
N ILE A 56 23.30 -4.94 15.33
CA ILE A 56 22.40 -3.80 15.09
C ILE A 56 21.61 -3.46 16.34
N PHE A 57 21.65 -2.19 16.76
CA PHE A 57 20.97 -1.72 17.96
C PHE A 57 19.92 -0.65 17.61
N PRO A 58 18.71 -0.70 18.21
CA PRO A 58 17.75 0.40 18.11
C PRO A 58 18.32 1.69 18.67
N TYR A 59 17.95 2.83 18.10
CA TYR A 59 18.45 4.12 18.57
C TYR A 59 17.41 5.23 18.50
N LEU A 60 17.68 6.31 19.23
CA LEU A 60 17.07 7.63 19.04
C LEU A 60 18.15 8.70 19.09
N LEU A 61 17.83 9.91 18.64
CA LEU A 61 18.75 11.05 18.72
C LEU A 61 18.20 12.20 19.57
N VAL A 62 19.09 12.90 20.25
CA VAL A 62 18.80 14.16 20.96
C VAL A 62 19.85 15.20 20.62
N LYS A 63 19.45 16.47 20.52
CA LYS A 63 20.39 17.56 20.20
C LYS A 63 21.42 17.70 21.32
N SER A 64 22.70 17.79 20.97
CA SER A 64 23.76 17.95 21.96
C SER A 64 23.94 19.41 22.40
N PRO A 65 23.99 19.70 23.71
CA PRO A 65 24.39 21.00 24.21
C PRO A 65 25.91 21.25 24.16
N THR A 66 26.73 20.19 24.19
CA THR A 66 28.19 20.26 24.31
C THR A 66 28.88 19.15 23.51
N ASP A 67 30.14 19.34 23.16
CA ASP A 67 30.93 18.32 22.44
C ASP A 67 31.69 17.38 23.39
N GLU A 68 31.51 17.55 24.71
CA GLU A 68 32.26 16.80 25.71
C GLU A 68 31.74 15.37 25.80
N ILE A 69 32.61 14.39 25.54
CA ILE A 69 32.28 12.95 25.63
C ILE A 69 31.74 12.59 27.02
N ARG A 70 32.28 13.21 28.09
CA ARG A 70 31.81 13.03 29.47
C ARG A 70 30.34 13.40 29.66
N TYR A 71 29.85 14.41 28.93
CA TYR A 71 28.44 14.79 28.96
C TYR A 71 27.57 13.67 28.39
N GLY A 72 28.00 13.05 27.28
CA GLY A 72 27.32 11.89 26.71
C GLY A 72 27.26 10.69 27.67
N GLU A 73 28.36 10.39 28.36
CA GLU A 73 28.39 9.32 29.38
C GLU A 73 27.45 9.63 30.55
N GLN A 74 27.42 10.88 31.03
CA GLN A 74 26.49 11.33 32.08
C GLN A 74 25.02 11.24 31.63
N LEU A 75 24.74 11.61 30.38
CA LEU A 75 23.41 11.50 29.78
C LEU A 75 22.94 10.05 29.74
N ALA A 76 23.80 9.12 29.29
CA ALA A 76 23.50 7.70 29.27
C ALA A 76 23.22 7.14 30.68
N GLN A 77 24.05 7.48 31.67
CA GLN A 77 23.86 7.06 33.06
C GLN A 77 22.57 7.62 33.67
N SER A 78 22.28 8.91 33.46
CA SER A 78 21.05 9.53 33.93
C SER A 78 19.81 8.94 33.27
N LEU A 79 19.90 8.57 31.99
CA LEU A 79 18.80 7.95 31.26
C LEU A 79 18.52 6.53 31.77
N ASP A 80 19.56 5.71 31.96
CA ASP A 80 19.42 4.38 32.59
C ASP A 80 18.75 4.48 33.96
N MET A 81 19.18 5.43 34.80
CA MET A 81 18.60 5.65 36.12
C MET A 81 17.12 6.06 36.03
N ALA A 82 16.78 7.00 35.15
CA ALA A 82 15.40 7.43 34.95
C ALA A 82 14.50 6.29 34.47
N ILE A 83 15.00 5.46 33.54
CA ILE A 83 14.30 4.27 33.06
C ILE A 83 14.08 3.28 34.22
N ASN A 84 15.10 3.02 35.04
CA ASN A 84 15.00 2.10 36.17
C ASN A 84 13.99 2.57 37.21
N LEU A 85 14.01 3.86 37.57
CA LEU A 85 13.06 4.47 38.50
C LEU A 85 11.62 4.45 37.97
N SER A 86 11.44 4.47 36.65
CA SER A 86 10.12 4.40 36.02
C SER A 86 9.49 2.99 36.07
N PHE A 87 10.22 1.97 36.48
CA PHE A 87 9.70 0.62 36.68
C PHE A 87 9.53 0.34 38.17
N GLU A 88 8.30 0.07 38.62
CA GLU A 88 7.95 -0.14 40.04
C GLU A 88 8.72 -1.30 40.71
N LYS A 89 9.22 -2.26 39.92
CA LYS A 89 10.01 -3.42 40.35
C LYS A 89 11.37 -3.52 39.61
N GLY A 90 11.86 -2.42 39.04
CA GLY A 90 13.10 -2.41 38.26
C GLY A 90 14.35 -2.54 39.13
N ASN A 91 15.31 -3.35 38.69
CA ASN A 91 16.64 -3.37 39.32
C ASN A 91 17.39 -2.09 38.94
N ILE A 92 17.82 -1.33 39.95
CA ILE A 92 18.51 -0.04 39.85
C ILE A 92 19.78 -0.13 39.01
N GLU A 93 20.42 -1.30 38.95
CA GLU A 93 21.68 -1.53 38.24
C GLU A 93 21.50 -1.98 36.78
N THR A 94 20.26 -2.13 36.30
CA THR A 94 20.05 -2.56 34.90
C THR A 94 20.49 -1.49 33.91
N LYS A 95 21.24 -1.92 32.90
CA LYS A 95 21.73 -1.06 31.80
C LYS A 95 20.83 -1.24 30.59
N HIS A 96 20.32 -0.13 30.07
CA HIS A 96 19.44 -0.10 28.90
C HIS A 96 20.14 0.53 27.69
N VAL A 97 21.03 1.49 27.94
CA VAL A 97 21.88 2.10 26.91
C VAL A 97 23.06 1.20 26.56
N HIS A 98 23.22 0.90 25.27
CA HIS A 98 24.33 0.12 24.72
C HIS A 98 25.54 1.00 24.45
N ASP A 99 25.35 2.10 23.73
CA ASP A 99 26.41 3.02 23.32
C ASP A 99 25.84 4.42 23.09
N ILE A 100 26.70 5.44 23.15
CA ILE A 100 26.35 6.82 22.85
C ILE A 100 27.41 7.49 21.96
N LYS A 101 26.97 8.05 20.83
CA LYS A 101 27.86 8.59 19.79
C LYS A 101 27.47 10.01 19.44
N LEU A 102 28.46 10.90 19.29
CA LEU A 102 28.25 12.25 18.78
C LEU A 102 28.21 12.21 17.26
N VAL A 103 27.13 12.72 16.65
CA VAL A 103 26.94 12.78 15.19
C VAL A 103 26.51 14.17 14.74
N GLU A 104 26.90 14.59 13.55
CA GLU A 104 26.48 15.86 12.94
C GLU A 104 25.43 15.62 11.86
N LEU A 105 24.25 16.21 12.01
CA LEU A 105 23.10 16.01 11.13
C LEU A 105 22.32 17.32 10.92
N LEU A 106 21.54 17.39 9.85
CA LEU A 106 20.70 18.54 9.54
C LEU A 106 19.25 18.31 10.02
N PRO A 107 18.66 19.16 10.87
CA PRO A 107 17.26 18.98 11.24
C PRO A 107 16.34 19.18 10.01
N ILE A 108 15.45 18.22 9.74
CA ILE A 108 14.51 18.33 8.61
C ILE A 108 13.36 19.31 8.90
N TYR A 109 13.00 19.47 10.16
CA TYR A 109 11.78 20.15 10.58
C TYR A 109 12.01 21.66 10.67
N GLY A 110 11.81 22.36 9.55
CA GLY A 110 12.15 23.76 9.35
C GLY A 110 13.51 23.95 8.66
N TYR A 111 13.74 25.14 8.11
CA TYR A 111 14.97 25.46 7.40
C TYR A 111 16.14 25.73 8.36
N HIS A 112 17.17 24.90 8.26
CA HIS A 112 18.45 25.04 8.95
C HIS A 112 19.58 25.13 7.91
N ASP A 113 20.51 26.09 8.02
CA ASP A 113 21.61 26.28 7.07
C ASP A 113 22.90 25.52 7.44
N LYS A 114 23.05 25.15 8.72
CA LYS A 114 24.22 24.43 9.25
C LYS A 114 23.84 23.09 9.89
N MET A 115 24.77 22.15 9.83
CA MET A 115 24.70 20.90 10.59
C MET A 115 24.66 21.19 12.09
N VAL A 116 23.94 20.34 12.82
CA VAL A 116 23.77 20.39 14.27
C VAL A 116 24.28 19.08 14.85
N LYS A 117 24.91 19.14 16.03
CA LYS A 117 25.39 17.96 16.73
C LYS A 117 24.27 17.30 17.54
N PHE A 118 24.21 15.97 17.46
CA PHE A 118 23.26 15.11 18.15
C PHE A 118 24.00 13.99 18.87
N TRP A 119 23.49 13.60 20.04
CA TRP A 119 23.82 12.32 20.65
C TRP A 119 22.92 11.25 20.05
N LYS A 120 23.51 10.28 19.36
CA LYS A 120 22.87 9.02 18.96
C LYS A 120 22.99 8.04 20.11
N ILE A 121 21.86 7.70 20.73
CA ILE A 121 21.77 6.80 21.89
C ILE A 121 21.27 5.45 21.39
N GLU A 122 22.10 4.42 21.48
CA GLU A 122 21.77 3.05 21.10
C GLU A 122 21.31 2.27 22.33
N PHE A 123 20.28 1.43 22.20
CA PHE A 123 19.69 0.66 23.30
C PHE A 123 19.80 -0.85 23.06
N TYR A 124 19.81 -1.64 24.13
CA TYR A 124 19.75 -3.10 24.02
C TYR A 124 18.35 -3.60 23.62
N ASN A 125 17.29 -2.98 24.15
CA ASN A 125 15.93 -3.45 23.96
C ASN A 125 15.09 -2.41 23.19
N PRO A 126 14.59 -2.75 21.98
CA PRO A 126 13.72 -1.86 21.20
C PRO A 126 12.47 -1.37 21.92
N ALA A 127 11.93 -2.15 22.88
CA ALA A 127 10.72 -1.80 23.62
C ALA A 127 10.89 -0.55 24.49
N ILE A 128 12.13 -0.18 24.84
CA ILE A 128 12.43 0.91 25.77
C ILE A 128 12.42 2.27 25.08
N ILE A 129 12.58 2.32 23.75
CA ILE A 129 12.72 3.59 22.99
C ILE A 129 11.59 4.57 23.30
N ARG A 130 10.34 4.10 23.33
CA ARG A 130 9.18 4.97 23.61
C ARG A 130 9.25 5.57 25.01
N LYS A 131 9.53 4.73 26.01
CA LYS A 131 9.64 5.17 27.40
C LYS A 131 10.82 6.13 27.58
N ALA A 132 11.96 5.84 26.97
CA ALA A 132 13.12 6.73 26.95
C ALA A 132 12.79 8.09 26.31
N SER A 133 12.10 8.09 25.17
CA SER A 133 11.62 9.30 24.49
C SER A 133 10.72 10.15 25.39
N ASP A 134 9.76 9.53 26.09
CA ASP A 134 8.84 10.22 26.98
C ASP A 134 9.56 10.82 28.21
N LEU A 135 10.51 10.09 28.80
CA LEU A 135 11.32 10.57 29.93
C LEU A 135 12.26 11.73 29.56
N LEU A 136 12.85 11.67 28.36
CA LEU A 136 13.68 12.74 27.80
C LEU A 136 12.86 14.02 27.58
N LEU A 137 11.63 13.90 27.06
CA LEU A 137 10.72 15.03 26.87
C LEU A 137 10.19 15.59 28.18
N ALA A 138 9.93 14.74 29.17
CA ALA A 138 9.42 15.16 30.47
C ALA A 138 10.46 15.88 31.35
N GLY A 139 11.72 15.93 30.92
CA GLY A 139 12.81 16.52 31.69
C GLY A 139 13.29 15.65 32.85
N ALA A 140 12.92 14.36 32.88
CA ALA A 140 13.32 13.43 33.95
C ALA A 140 14.82 13.10 33.91
N VAL A 141 15.47 13.30 32.77
CA VAL A 141 16.88 13.00 32.53
C VAL A 141 17.68 14.29 32.66
N MET A 142 18.70 14.31 33.54
CA MET A 142 19.53 15.48 33.84
C MET A 142 18.76 16.77 34.20
N ASN A 143 17.49 16.66 34.60
CA ASN A 143 16.59 17.80 34.85
C ASN A 143 16.48 18.78 33.65
N GLN A 144 16.56 18.25 32.43
CA GLN A 144 16.52 19.01 31.18
C GLN A 144 15.60 18.33 30.17
N GLU A 145 14.80 19.12 29.46
CA GLU A 145 14.01 18.64 28.33
C GLU A 145 14.90 18.40 27.09
N PHE A 146 14.84 17.19 26.55
CA PHE A 146 15.52 16.81 25.31
C PHE A 146 14.50 16.38 24.27
N GLN A 147 14.45 17.08 23.13
CA GLN A 147 13.58 16.71 22.00
C GLN A 147 14.10 15.44 21.31
N PRO A 148 13.35 14.33 21.31
CA PRO A 148 13.73 13.10 20.64
C PRO A 148 13.54 13.22 19.13
N HIS A 149 14.42 12.54 18.41
CA HIS A 149 14.45 12.45 16.96
C HIS A 149 14.53 10.97 16.55
N GLU A 150 13.82 10.60 15.49
CA GLU A 150 13.66 9.23 14.96
C GLU A 150 13.09 8.16 15.93
N ALA A 151 12.64 8.52 17.13
CA ALA A 151 12.06 7.58 18.10
C ALA A 151 10.71 6.97 17.65
N HIS A 152 9.97 7.61 16.73
CA HIS A 152 8.72 7.07 16.17
C HIS A 152 8.92 5.97 15.12
N VAL A 153 10.16 5.78 14.64
CA VAL A 153 10.50 4.80 13.62
C VAL A 153 10.72 3.44 14.30
N PRO A 154 9.92 2.40 14.01
CA PRO A 154 10.09 1.09 14.63
C PRO A 154 11.45 0.46 14.26
N PHE A 155 12.01 -0.35 15.17
CA PHE A 155 13.34 -0.95 15.02
C PHE A 155 13.56 -1.65 13.67
N ASN A 156 12.69 -2.58 13.28
CA ASN A 156 12.82 -3.27 11.99
C ASN A 156 12.80 -2.29 10.80
N LEU A 157 12.01 -1.21 10.88
CA LEU A 157 12.00 -0.18 9.83
C LEU A 157 13.28 0.66 9.85
N GLN A 158 13.83 0.99 11.03
CA GLN A 158 15.13 1.67 11.13
C GLN A 158 16.21 0.85 10.40
N VAL A 159 16.25 -0.47 10.62
CA VAL A 159 17.19 -1.36 9.93
C VAL A 159 16.96 -1.38 8.42
N PHE A 160 15.71 -1.44 7.98
CA PHE A 160 15.42 -1.39 6.55
C PHE A 160 15.90 -0.08 5.93
N ILE A 161 15.72 1.04 6.61
CA ILE A 161 16.15 2.35 6.15
C ILE A 161 17.68 2.45 6.11
N ASP A 162 18.35 2.10 7.20
CA ASP A 162 19.80 2.25 7.39
C ASP A 162 20.61 1.40 6.41
N TYR A 163 20.18 0.16 6.19
CA TYR A 163 20.86 -0.80 5.32
C TYR A 163 20.20 -0.95 3.95
N ASN A 164 19.33 -0.01 3.61
CA ASN A 164 18.69 0.07 2.30
C ASN A 164 17.99 -1.24 1.88
N LEU A 165 17.31 -1.89 2.82
CA LEU A 165 16.58 -3.13 2.61
C LEU A 165 15.13 -2.85 2.18
N TYR A 166 14.60 -3.71 1.31
CA TYR A 166 13.24 -3.63 0.76
C TYR A 166 12.55 -4.98 0.94
N GLY A 167 11.30 -4.96 1.39
CA GLY A 167 10.50 -6.17 1.49
C GLY A 167 10.31 -6.81 0.11
N MET A 168 10.26 -8.15 0.10
CA MET A 168 10.19 -8.98 -1.10
C MET A 168 11.35 -8.81 -2.08
N ASN A 169 12.45 -8.19 -1.64
CA ASN A 169 13.71 -8.12 -2.35
C ASN A 169 14.77 -9.01 -1.67
N PHE A 170 15.89 -9.26 -2.36
CA PHE A 170 16.99 -10.06 -1.80
C PHE A 170 17.91 -9.20 -0.91
N ILE A 171 18.21 -9.69 0.29
CA ILE A 171 19.40 -9.30 1.05
C ILE A 171 20.59 -10.13 0.54
N LEU A 172 21.71 -9.46 0.26
CA LEU A 172 22.92 -10.06 -0.30
C LEU A 172 24.05 -9.95 0.71
N PHE A 173 24.79 -11.04 0.92
CA PHE A 173 25.91 -11.05 1.86
C PHE A 173 27.12 -11.83 1.31
N ASN A 174 28.31 -11.36 1.71
CA ASN A 174 29.59 -11.94 1.33
C ASN A 174 29.90 -13.20 2.14
N ASN A 175 29.78 -13.09 3.46
CA ASN A 175 30.04 -14.16 4.41
C ASN A 175 28.78 -14.49 5.20
N ALA A 176 28.62 -15.76 5.54
CA ALA A 176 27.64 -16.24 6.50
C ALA A 176 28.14 -17.52 7.14
N ALA A 177 27.84 -17.70 8.43
CA ALA A 177 28.06 -18.96 9.11
C ALA A 177 26.77 -19.77 9.10
N GLU A 178 26.83 -20.98 8.56
CA GLU A 178 25.70 -21.91 8.59
C GLU A 178 25.61 -22.62 9.94
N ARG A 179 24.43 -22.62 10.56
CA ARG A 179 24.18 -23.37 11.80
C ARG A 179 23.96 -24.85 11.47
N GLN A 180 24.67 -25.73 12.18
CA GLN A 180 24.64 -27.17 11.91
C GLN A 180 23.49 -27.89 12.64
N LEU A 181 23.00 -28.97 12.02
CA LEU A 181 22.05 -29.89 12.66
C LEU A 181 22.78 -30.70 13.75
N SER A 182 22.17 -30.86 14.92
CA SER A 182 22.78 -31.52 16.08
C SER A 182 23.05 -33.03 15.94
N ASN A 183 22.81 -33.65 14.76
CA ASN A 183 22.98 -35.09 14.56
C ASN A 183 23.66 -35.43 13.21
N MET A 184 24.99 -35.50 13.22
CA MET A 184 25.80 -36.34 12.32
C MET A 184 26.98 -36.91 13.10
N THR A 185 26.72 -37.92 13.92
CA THR A 185 27.72 -38.93 14.27
C THR A 185 27.86 -39.87 13.07
N THR A 186 28.73 -39.54 12.13
CA THR A 186 29.25 -40.53 11.17
C THR A 186 30.76 -40.46 11.12
N ASN A 187 31.38 -41.50 11.68
CA ASN A 187 32.77 -41.88 11.44
C ASN A 187 33.08 -41.89 9.95
N LEU A 188 34.06 -41.10 9.50
CA LEU A 188 34.97 -41.42 8.38
C LEU A 188 36.15 -40.41 8.32
N SER A 189 37.31 -40.92 8.75
CA SER A 189 38.71 -40.59 8.39
C SER A 189 39.03 -39.30 7.60
N ALA A 190 39.87 -38.43 8.16
CA ALA A 190 41.31 -38.32 7.84
C ALA A 190 41.91 -37.06 8.49
N ALA A 191 43.13 -37.22 9.02
CA ALA A 191 43.91 -36.16 9.65
C ALA A 191 44.35 -35.07 8.66
N THR A 192 44.21 -33.80 9.06
CA THR A 192 45.32 -32.81 9.04
C THR A 192 44.95 -31.55 9.83
N ASN A 193 45.70 -31.34 10.92
CA ASN A 193 46.17 -30.09 11.54
C ASN A 193 45.21 -28.91 11.85
N GLN A 194 45.02 -28.73 13.15
CA GLN A 194 45.12 -27.47 13.93
C GLN A 194 44.42 -26.22 13.37
N THR A 195 43.20 -25.97 13.86
CA THR A 195 42.73 -24.64 14.31
C THR A 195 41.64 -24.84 15.38
N ALA A 196 41.52 -23.87 16.29
CA ALA A 196 40.89 -23.95 17.60
C ALA A 196 39.38 -24.27 17.60
N ASN A 197 38.91 -24.79 18.75
CA ASN A 197 37.52 -25.11 19.11
C ASN A 197 36.48 -24.14 18.54
N ILE A 198 35.74 -24.58 17.51
CA ILE A 198 34.50 -23.95 17.05
C ILE A 198 33.38 -24.48 17.95
N SER A 199 32.88 -23.67 18.88
CA SER A 199 31.58 -23.92 19.50
C SER A 199 30.50 -23.75 18.43
N SER A 200 30.13 -24.84 17.75
CA SER A 200 29.12 -24.82 16.69
C SER A 200 27.78 -24.32 17.23
N ILE A 201 27.34 -23.15 16.78
CA ILE A 201 26.02 -22.59 17.13
C ILE A 201 24.95 -23.55 16.62
N GLN A 202 24.09 -24.00 17.52
CA GLN A 202 23.05 -24.98 17.20
C GLN A 202 21.88 -24.31 16.47
N ARG A 203 21.33 -25.05 15.51
CA ARG A 203 20.13 -24.66 14.78
C ARG A 203 18.92 -24.56 15.72
N VAL A 204 18.14 -23.48 15.58
CA VAL A 204 16.92 -23.26 16.40
C VAL A 204 15.64 -23.17 15.57
N SER A 205 15.77 -23.03 14.25
CA SER A 205 14.65 -22.93 13.32
C SER A 205 14.35 -24.25 12.61
N SER A 206 13.11 -24.39 12.14
CA SER A 206 12.67 -25.47 11.25
C SER A 206 12.95 -25.20 9.76
N CYS A 207 13.50 -24.02 9.40
CA CYS A 207 13.81 -23.66 8.00
C CYS A 207 14.91 -24.55 7.42
N GLU A 208 14.84 -24.91 6.14
CA GLU A 208 15.85 -25.78 5.49
C GLU A 208 17.29 -25.34 5.74
N LEU A 209 17.56 -24.03 5.67
CA LEU A 209 18.86 -23.42 5.92
C LEU A 209 18.76 -22.38 7.05
N GLU A 210 19.81 -22.28 7.85
CA GLU A 210 19.91 -21.29 8.93
C GLU A 210 21.30 -20.67 8.97
N TYR A 211 21.36 -19.34 8.93
CA TYR A 211 22.61 -18.58 8.85
C TYR A 211 22.71 -17.51 9.92
N ASP A 212 23.93 -17.28 10.42
CA ASP A 212 24.33 -16.09 11.16
C ASP A 212 25.17 -15.18 10.27
N VAL A 213 24.84 -13.90 10.28
CA VAL A 213 25.52 -12.86 9.50
C VAL A 213 25.75 -11.63 10.37
N HIS A 214 26.95 -11.07 10.31
CA HIS A 214 27.21 -9.77 10.89
C HIS A 214 26.79 -8.66 9.94
N ILE A 215 26.39 -7.52 10.49
CA ILE A 215 25.86 -6.41 9.69
C ILE A 215 26.83 -5.88 8.63
N ASP A 216 28.14 -5.94 8.90
CA ASP A 216 29.19 -5.48 7.97
C ASP A 216 29.30 -6.35 6.71
N ASP A 217 28.75 -7.55 6.71
CA ASP A 217 28.75 -8.44 5.54
C ASP A 217 27.62 -8.14 4.54
N ILE A 218 26.66 -7.25 4.89
CA ILE A 218 25.58 -6.84 3.98
C ILE A 218 26.16 -6.07 2.79
N CYS A 219 25.83 -6.53 1.58
CA CYS A 219 26.32 -5.97 0.32
C CYS A 219 25.27 -5.13 -0.42
N ASN A 220 24.08 -4.93 0.17
CA ASN A 220 23.04 -4.08 -0.39
C ASN A 220 23.50 -2.61 -0.36
N ASN A 221 24.20 -2.18 -1.41
CA ASN A 221 24.71 -0.82 -1.47
C ASN A 221 23.55 0.20 -1.47
N PRO A 222 23.61 1.25 -0.64
CA PRO A 222 22.71 2.38 -0.77
C PRO A 222 22.91 3.06 -2.14
N PRO A 223 21.85 3.61 -2.75
CA PRO A 223 21.96 4.32 -4.02
C PRO A 223 22.88 5.53 -3.82
N GLN A 224 23.85 5.70 -4.71
CA GLN A 224 24.73 6.87 -4.69
C GLN A 224 23.94 8.12 -5.07
N ILE A 225 24.01 9.15 -4.23
CA ILE A 225 23.37 10.46 -4.50
C ILE A 225 24.00 11.08 -5.74
N GLY A 226 23.15 11.67 -6.58
CA GLY A 226 23.58 12.31 -7.83
C GLY A 226 23.70 11.35 -9.03
N LYS A 227 23.48 10.03 -8.86
CA LYS A 227 23.42 9.04 -9.96
C LYS A 227 22.03 8.40 -10.07
N GLY A 228 21.07 9.15 -10.62
CA GLY A 228 19.74 8.65 -10.93
C GLY A 228 18.76 8.77 -9.76
N ILE A 229 17.78 7.87 -9.72
CA ILE A 229 16.65 7.92 -8.79
C ILE A 229 17.11 7.48 -7.40
N ALA A 230 16.87 8.31 -6.39
CA ALA A 230 17.34 8.10 -5.03
C ALA A 230 16.58 6.98 -4.30
N ASN A 231 15.37 6.62 -4.73
CA ASN A 231 14.71 5.39 -4.30
C ASN A 231 15.16 4.19 -5.18
N PRO A 232 15.87 3.19 -4.63
CA PRO A 232 16.29 1.95 -5.32
C PRO A 232 15.14 1.13 -5.88
N GLY A 233 14.00 1.07 -5.19
CA GLY A 233 12.81 0.39 -5.68
C GLY A 233 12.35 1.02 -6.99
N LEU A 234 12.26 2.35 -7.02
CA LEU A 234 11.98 3.09 -8.27
C LEU A 234 13.11 2.93 -9.30
N GLN A 235 14.37 3.00 -8.89
CA GLN A 235 15.53 2.82 -9.77
C GLN A 235 15.52 1.44 -10.46
N ALA A 236 15.18 0.38 -9.73
CA ALA A 236 15.03 -0.96 -10.25
C ALA A 236 13.92 -1.04 -11.32
N LEU A 237 12.80 -0.32 -11.15
CA LEU A 237 11.75 -0.23 -12.16
C LEU A 237 12.27 0.41 -13.46
N TRP A 238 13.02 1.50 -13.35
CA TRP A 238 13.59 2.19 -14.52
C TRP A 238 14.65 1.35 -15.22
N ASN A 239 15.52 0.68 -14.46
CA ASN A 239 16.53 -0.22 -15.02
C ASN A 239 15.87 -1.42 -15.71
N GLY A 240 14.87 -2.04 -15.09
CA GLY A 240 14.11 -3.14 -15.69
C GLY A 240 13.42 -2.75 -16.99
N GLU A 241 12.82 -1.56 -17.04
CA GLU A 241 12.22 -1.02 -18.27
C GLU A 241 13.27 -0.73 -19.35
N ARG A 242 14.44 -0.19 -18.97
CA ARG A 242 15.56 0.04 -19.91
C ARG A 242 16.00 -1.28 -20.55
N THR A 243 16.27 -2.30 -19.73
CA THR A 243 16.65 -3.64 -20.20
C THR A 243 15.58 -4.27 -21.08
N ARG A 244 14.29 -4.12 -20.74
CA ARG A 244 13.19 -4.59 -21.60
C ARG A 244 13.22 -3.91 -22.98
N ARG A 245 13.37 -2.59 -23.02
CA ARG A 245 13.42 -1.83 -24.28
C ARG A 245 14.63 -2.18 -25.13
N GLU A 246 15.79 -2.38 -24.50
CA GLU A 246 17.01 -2.85 -25.15
C GLU A 246 16.78 -4.22 -25.82
N HIS A 247 16.19 -5.18 -25.11
CA HIS A 247 15.84 -6.49 -25.67
C HIS A 247 14.84 -6.40 -26.83
N LEU A 248 13.86 -5.50 -26.75
CA LEU A 248 12.87 -5.28 -27.79
C LEU A 248 13.35 -4.34 -28.92
N LYS A 249 14.60 -3.86 -28.85
CA LYS A 249 15.20 -2.90 -29.81
C LYS A 249 14.35 -1.64 -30.02
N ILE A 250 13.68 -1.17 -28.96
CA ILE A 250 12.91 0.08 -28.98
C ILE A 250 13.89 1.25 -28.84
N ILE A 251 13.96 2.11 -29.87
CA ILE A 251 14.97 3.18 -29.99
C ILE A 251 14.57 4.47 -29.23
N ASP A 252 13.29 4.62 -28.84
CA ASP A 252 12.79 5.82 -28.17
C ASP A 252 13.49 6.10 -26.83
N ARG A 253 13.98 7.33 -26.67
CA ARG A 253 14.59 7.79 -25.40
C ARG A 253 13.59 7.67 -24.26
N LEU A 254 13.96 6.94 -23.22
CA LEU A 254 13.26 6.89 -21.94
C LEU A 254 13.54 8.17 -21.15
N THR A 255 13.08 9.32 -21.66
CA THR A 255 13.20 10.60 -20.94
C THR A 255 11.95 10.83 -20.11
N PRO A 256 12.08 11.18 -18.81
CA PRO A 256 10.94 11.69 -18.05
C PRO A 256 10.37 12.91 -18.79
N PRO A 257 9.04 13.09 -18.83
CA PRO A 257 8.45 14.25 -19.47
C PRO A 257 8.98 15.52 -18.81
N THR A 258 9.45 16.47 -19.60
CA THR A 258 9.79 17.80 -19.08
C THR A 258 8.51 18.45 -18.55
N SER A 259 8.58 18.97 -17.33
CA SER A 259 7.51 19.83 -16.83
C SER A 259 7.35 21.01 -17.81
N PRO A 260 6.12 21.35 -18.25
CA PRO A 260 5.90 22.53 -19.08
C PRO A 260 6.48 23.77 -18.40
N GLU A 261 7.15 24.63 -19.16
CA GLU A 261 7.54 25.94 -18.65
C GLU A 261 6.28 26.69 -18.21
N ARG A 262 6.28 27.18 -16.97
CA ARG A 262 5.16 27.95 -16.45
C ARG A 262 5.29 29.37 -16.98
N SER A 263 4.28 29.84 -17.70
CA SER A 263 4.10 31.28 -17.91
C SER A 263 4.02 31.98 -16.55
N HIS A 264 4.68 33.13 -16.39
CA HIS A 264 4.55 33.95 -15.19
C HIS A 264 3.08 34.30 -14.96
N THR A 265 2.45 33.65 -13.97
CA THR A 265 1.12 34.02 -13.50
C THR A 265 1.24 35.17 -12.52
N ASN A 266 0.32 36.13 -12.58
CA ASN A 266 0.28 37.21 -11.61
C ASN A 266 0.10 36.62 -10.20
N PRO A 267 0.89 37.07 -9.20
CA PRO A 267 0.75 36.60 -7.83
C PRO A 267 -0.61 36.97 -7.26
N PHE A 268 -1.11 36.17 -6.32
CA PHE A 268 -2.34 36.51 -5.62
C PHE A 268 -2.14 37.77 -4.76
N VAL A 269 -3.24 38.49 -4.48
CA VAL A 269 -3.20 39.68 -3.60
C VAL A 269 -2.61 39.33 -2.22
N ALA A 270 -2.98 38.16 -1.67
CA ALA A 270 -2.44 37.67 -0.41
C ALA A 270 -0.92 37.39 -0.49
N GLU A 271 -0.45 36.73 -1.55
CA GLU A 271 0.99 36.47 -1.76
C GLU A 271 1.78 37.77 -1.83
N THR A 272 1.30 38.75 -2.60
CA THR A 272 1.93 40.06 -2.74
C THR A 272 2.03 40.76 -1.37
N ARG A 273 0.95 40.74 -0.59
CA ARG A 273 0.92 41.32 0.76
C ARG A 273 1.93 40.65 1.70
N HIS A 274 2.03 39.32 1.68
CA HIS A 274 2.98 38.60 2.53
C HIS A 274 4.43 38.80 2.08
N GLN A 275 4.66 38.87 0.77
CA GLN A 275 5.96 39.19 0.19
C GLN A 275 6.44 40.58 0.62
N GLU A 276 5.57 41.60 0.57
CA GLU A 276 5.89 42.95 1.04
C GLU A 276 6.16 43.00 2.55
N LYS A 277 5.36 42.29 3.36
CA LYS A 277 5.62 42.15 4.80
C LYS A 277 6.98 41.51 5.08
N PHE A 278 7.34 40.46 4.35
CA PHE A 278 8.63 39.79 4.50
C PHE A 278 9.78 40.75 4.19
N LYS A 279 9.68 41.54 3.10
CA LYS A 279 10.64 42.61 2.77
C LYS A 279 10.77 43.63 3.89
N ALA A 280 9.64 44.11 4.43
CA ALA A 280 9.64 45.08 5.52
C ALA A 280 10.32 44.51 6.78
N ASN A 281 10.11 43.24 7.10
CA ASN A 281 10.76 42.57 8.23
C ASN A 281 12.29 42.45 8.05
N ILE A 282 12.76 42.24 6.82
CA ILE A 282 14.20 42.22 6.53
C ILE A 282 14.82 43.62 6.63
N GLN A 283 14.13 44.65 6.14
CA GLN A 283 14.64 46.04 6.19
C GLN A 283 14.81 46.58 7.61
N LYS A 284 14.05 46.07 8.60
CA LYS A 284 14.20 46.44 10.01
C LYS A 284 15.50 45.91 10.65
N ARG A 285 16.17 44.96 10.01
CA ARG A 285 17.31 44.24 10.60
C ARG A 285 18.64 44.92 10.25
N PRO A 286 19.66 44.83 11.13
CA PRO A 286 20.97 45.40 10.86
C PRO A 286 21.56 44.81 9.57
N PRO A 287 22.37 45.59 8.83
CA PRO A 287 23.02 45.11 7.61
C PRO A 287 23.92 43.90 7.93
N PRO A 288 24.09 42.97 6.97
CA PRO A 288 24.90 41.78 7.18
C PRO A 288 26.31 42.17 7.60
N THR A 289 26.78 41.66 8.73
CA THR A 289 28.20 41.64 9.04
C THR A 289 28.93 40.88 7.92
N ASN A 290 30.09 41.37 7.48
CA ASN A 290 30.93 40.80 6.41
C ASN A 290 31.53 39.42 6.75
N GLU A 291 30.78 38.53 7.40
CA GLU A 291 31.03 37.11 7.33
C GLU A 291 30.43 36.61 6.01
N VAL A 292 31.31 36.52 5.01
CA VAL A 292 31.06 35.83 3.75
C VAL A 292 30.31 34.54 4.07
N LEU A 293 29.21 34.26 3.35
CA LEU A 293 28.76 32.88 3.24
C LEU A 293 29.98 32.11 2.73
N GLU A 294 30.73 31.44 3.61
CA GLU A 294 31.27 30.15 3.21
C GLU A 294 30.06 29.46 2.64
N SER A 295 30.06 29.31 1.32
CA SER A 295 29.13 28.44 0.65
C SER A 295 29.34 27.11 1.35
N SER A 296 28.50 26.79 2.34
CA SER A 296 28.22 25.41 2.66
C SER A 296 27.99 24.79 1.29
N PRO A 297 28.73 23.71 0.95
CA PRO A 297 28.59 23.12 -0.37
C PRO A 297 27.08 22.96 -0.55
N PRO A 298 26.50 23.48 -1.66
CA PRO A 298 25.13 23.13 -1.93
C PRO A 298 25.15 21.61 -1.81
N VAL A 299 24.28 21.03 -0.97
CA VAL A 299 23.90 19.64 -1.18
C VAL A 299 23.11 19.70 -2.48
N ASN A 300 23.87 19.85 -3.56
CA ASN A 300 23.42 20.00 -4.89
C ASN A 300 23.08 18.57 -5.25
N LEU A 301 21.80 18.24 -5.11
CA LEU A 301 21.30 16.91 -5.47
C LEU A 301 21.57 16.60 -6.96
N ASP A 302 22.04 17.59 -7.73
CA ASP A 302 22.38 17.52 -9.14
C ASP A 302 23.92 17.51 -9.44
N ASP A 303 24.85 17.69 -8.46
CA ASP A 303 26.31 17.62 -8.74
C ASP A 303 26.92 16.22 -8.58
N THR A 304 27.62 15.80 -9.62
CA THR A 304 28.14 14.44 -9.85
C THR A 304 29.50 14.12 -9.20
N THR A 305 30.00 14.94 -8.27
CA THR A 305 31.31 14.73 -7.64
C THR A 305 31.20 13.97 -6.33
N ILE A 306 31.59 12.69 -6.42
CA ILE A 306 31.68 11.68 -5.36
C ILE A 306 32.69 12.11 -4.30
N ASP A 307 32.25 12.14 -3.04
CA ASP A 307 33.17 12.18 -1.89
C ASP A 307 33.42 10.74 -1.42
N LEU A 308 34.59 10.19 -1.78
CA LEU A 308 35.08 8.88 -1.33
C LEU A 308 35.11 8.78 0.20
N ALA A 309 35.13 9.92 0.89
CA ALA A 309 35.01 10.05 2.35
C ALA A 309 33.70 9.49 2.92
N ARG A 310 32.64 9.28 2.13
CA ARG A 310 31.36 8.75 2.63
C ARG A 310 31.38 7.23 2.85
N ILE A 311 32.07 6.49 1.99
CA ILE A 311 32.33 5.05 2.18
C ILE A 311 33.31 4.88 3.35
N GLU A 312 34.30 5.78 3.46
CA GLU A 312 35.19 5.81 4.61
C GLU A 312 34.50 6.23 5.91
N ARG A 313 33.45 7.07 5.95
CA ARG A 313 32.75 7.43 7.21
C ARG A 313 31.84 6.35 7.75
N VAL A 314 31.21 5.55 6.88
CA VAL A 314 30.48 4.35 7.31
C VAL A 314 31.48 3.29 7.81
N ASN A 315 32.65 3.19 7.18
CA ASN A 315 33.72 2.26 7.58
C ASN A 315 34.62 2.78 8.73
N SER A 316 34.72 4.09 8.97
CA SER A 316 35.51 4.70 10.06
C SER A 316 34.77 4.72 11.38
N MET A 317 33.49 4.31 11.40
CA MET A 317 32.82 3.86 12.62
C MET A 317 33.37 2.50 13.11
N SER A 318 34.27 1.86 12.35
CA SER A 318 34.86 0.56 12.62
C SER A 318 36.39 0.52 12.59
N GLN A 319 37.12 1.63 12.76
CA GLN A 319 38.57 1.55 12.97
C GLN A 319 38.91 1.24 14.43
N GLU A 320 39.33 0.00 14.64
CA GLU A 320 39.80 -0.61 15.88
C GLU A 320 41.19 -0.09 16.27
N ILE A 321 41.41 0.06 17.56
CA ILE A 321 42.74 0.13 18.17
C ILE A 321 43.05 -1.31 18.57
N ASP A 322 44.20 -1.84 18.14
CA ASP A 322 44.62 -3.23 18.38
C ASP A 322 44.44 -3.68 19.84
N ASP A 323 43.74 -4.80 20.03
CA ASP A 323 43.37 -5.42 21.31
C ASP A 323 44.56 -5.89 22.16
N GLU A 324 45.77 -5.95 21.60
CA GLU A 324 46.97 -6.33 22.36
C GLU A 324 47.42 -5.24 23.35
N VAL A 325 47.06 -3.97 23.13
CA VAL A 325 47.51 -2.86 23.99
C VAL A 325 46.67 -2.74 25.28
N LEU A 326 45.40 -3.13 25.25
CA LEU A 326 44.51 -3.00 26.42
C LEU A 326 44.73 -4.11 27.47
N VAL A 327 45.05 -5.33 27.04
CA VAL A 327 45.22 -6.49 27.93
C VAL A 327 46.49 -6.37 28.79
N GLN A 328 47.53 -5.70 28.29
CA GLN A 328 48.77 -5.50 29.05
C GLN A 328 48.68 -4.43 30.15
N MET A 329 47.65 -3.58 30.12
CA MET A 329 47.49 -2.51 31.13
C MET A 329 46.63 -2.91 32.33
N MET A 330 46.01 -4.11 32.34
CA MET A 330 45.03 -4.51 33.35
C MET A 330 45.48 -5.65 34.28
N VAL A 331 46.75 -6.07 34.24
CA VAL A 331 47.27 -7.18 35.07
C VAL A 331 47.78 -6.73 36.46
N ASN A 332 47.85 -5.44 36.74
CA ASN A 332 48.27 -4.93 38.04
C ASN A 332 47.11 -4.18 38.70
N ASP A 333 46.27 -4.89 39.45
CA ASP A 333 45.66 -4.45 40.72
C ASP A 333 44.43 -5.30 41.09
N GLU A 334 44.64 -6.57 41.47
CA GLU A 334 43.67 -7.31 42.28
C GLU A 334 44.37 -8.22 43.30
N ILE A 335 44.62 -7.71 44.50
CA ILE A 335 44.72 -8.51 45.73
C ILE A 335 44.07 -7.70 46.86
N SER A 336 42.86 -8.09 47.27
CA SER A 336 42.53 -8.35 48.69
C SER A 336 41.03 -8.60 48.90
N ASP A 337 40.76 -9.74 49.54
CA ASP A 337 39.74 -9.99 50.55
C ASP A 337 38.28 -10.28 50.18
N SER A 338 38.06 -11.57 49.91
CA SER A 338 37.50 -12.57 50.85
C SER A 338 36.17 -12.31 51.61
N GLN A 339 35.26 -13.26 51.35
CA GLN A 339 34.42 -14.04 52.27
C GLN A 339 33.15 -13.44 52.90
N GLY A 340 32.01 -14.02 52.48
CA GLY A 340 31.15 -14.79 53.39
C GLY A 340 29.70 -14.31 53.56
N ILE A 341 28.74 -15.14 53.15
CA ILE A 341 27.77 -15.86 54.01
C ILE A 341 26.55 -16.31 53.17
N GLU A 342 26.27 -17.61 53.25
CA GLU A 342 25.07 -18.30 52.75
C GLU A 342 23.87 -18.11 53.70
N ASN A 343 22.64 -18.08 53.14
CA ASN A 343 21.56 -19.07 53.38
C ASN A 343 20.12 -18.50 53.31
N ASP A 344 19.25 -19.39 52.82
CA ASP A 344 17.81 -19.57 53.07
C ASP A 344 16.72 -18.79 52.32
N SER A 345 16.28 -19.41 51.22
CA SER A 345 15.09 -20.27 51.11
C SER A 345 13.67 -19.78 51.58
N ILE A 346 12.72 -20.02 50.65
CA ILE A 346 11.26 -20.29 50.79
C ILE A 346 10.28 -19.13 51.14
N LEU A 347 9.45 -18.72 50.16
CA LEU A 347 7.99 -19.01 50.11
C LEU A 347 7.32 -18.21 48.99
N ALA A 348 6.72 -18.95 48.06
CA ALA A 348 5.73 -18.48 47.12
C ALA A 348 4.42 -18.13 47.86
N ALA A 349 3.84 -16.98 47.53
CA ALA A 349 2.42 -16.72 47.74
C ALA A 349 1.93 -15.69 46.73
N ASP A 350 0.88 -16.08 46.02
CA ASP A 350 0.12 -15.30 45.06
C ASP A 350 -0.30 -13.93 45.61
N VAL A 351 0.03 -12.86 44.89
CA VAL A 351 -0.64 -11.57 45.04
C VAL A 351 -0.94 -11.02 43.64
N LYS A 352 -2.23 -10.96 43.36
CA LYS A 352 -2.86 -10.38 42.17
C LYS A 352 -2.34 -8.96 41.93
N GLN A 353 -1.73 -8.71 40.77
CA GLN A 353 -1.56 -7.36 40.24
C GLN A 353 -2.78 -7.04 39.36
N LEU A 354 -3.45 -5.94 39.73
CA LEU A 354 -4.36 -5.19 38.88
C LEU A 354 -3.47 -4.38 37.94
N ASP A 355 -3.41 -4.76 36.68
CA ASP A 355 -2.72 -4.00 35.64
C ASP A 355 -3.74 -3.14 34.90
N ASP A 356 -3.70 -1.84 35.17
CA ASP A 356 -4.26 -0.79 34.31
C ASP A 356 -3.21 -0.41 33.27
N GLU A 357 -3.17 -1.10 32.13
CA GLU A 357 -2.63 -0.56 30.87
C GLU A 357 -3.35 -1.18 29.67
N GLU A 358 -4.45 -0.55 29.27
CA GLU A 358 -5.09 -0.76 27.97
C GLU A 358 -5.38 0.63 27.40
N LEU A 359 -4.64 1.04 26.36
CA LEU A 359 -5.02 2.13 25.45
C LEU A 359 -4.21 2.00 24.16
N LEU A 360 -4.66 1.08 23.30
CA LEU A 360 -4.42 1.13 21.87
C LEU A 360 -5.78 1.18 21.17
N ASP A 361 -5.98 2.30 20.47
CA ASP A 361 -6.71 2.45 19.22
C ASP A 361 -7.90 1.50 19.02
N ASN A 362 -9.04 1.92 19.57
CA ASN A 362 -10.33 1.46 19.09
C ASN A 362 -10.60 2.00 17.69
N ASP A 363 -11.07 1.09 16.85
CA ASP A 363 -11.70 1.34 15.56
C ASP A 363 -12.69 2.51 15.63
N VAL A 364 -12.43 3.56 14.86
CA VAL A 364 -13.48 4.54 14.54
C VAL A 364 -14.34 3.96 13.43
N GLU A 365 -15.51 3.49 13.85
CA GLU A 365 -16.66 3.28 12.99
C GLU A 365 -16.86 4.49 12.07
N LYS A 366 -17.00 4.22 10.78
CA LYS A 366 -17.54 5.20 9.83
C LYS A 366 -19.03 5.37 10.13
N THR A 367 -19.36 6.25 11.06
CA THR A 367 -20.73 6.73 11.24
C THR A 367 -21.04 7.75 10.15
N VAL A 368 -21.94 7.38 9.24
CA VAL A 368 -22.62 8.33 8.34
C VAL A 368 -23.51 9.19 9.20
N VAL A 369 -23.06 10.40 9.54
CA VAL A 369 -23.92 11.41 10.17
C VAL A 369 -24.60 12.21 9.07
N ASN A 370 -25.83 11.81 8.76
CA ASN A 370 -26.81 12.70 8.15
C ASN A 370 -27.20 13.76 9.19
N THR A 371 -26.72 14.98 9.04
CA THR A 371 -27.26 16.15 9.74
C THR A 371 -28.07 16.98 8.76
N SER A 372 -29.37 16.68 8.72
CA SER A 372 -30.41 17.62 8.32
C SER A 372 -30.36 18.83 9.24
N ILE A 373 -30.01 20.00 8.71
CA ILE A 373 -30.10 21.27 9.45
C ILE A 373 -31.43 21.93 9.08
N LEU A 374 -32.23 22.12 10.13
CA LEU A 374 -33.42 22.95 10.18
C LEU A 374 -33.08 24.37 9.73
N THR A 375 -33.78 24.83 8.69
CA THR A 375 -33.85 26.22 8.27
C THR A 375 -34.69 27.00 9.27
N SER A 376 -34.12 28.07 9.84
CA SER A 376 -34.89 29.14 10.47
C SER A 376 -34.51 30.46 9.80
N ASP A 377 -35.50 31.04 9.15
CA ASP A 377 -35.52 32.33 8.47
C ASP A 377 -35.09 33.49 9.37
N ILE A 378 -34.21 34.37 8.89
CA ILE A 378 -34.26 35.83 9.18
C ILE A 378 -33.76 36.59 7.94
N GLU A 379 -34.50 37.65 7.66
CA GLU A 379 -34.64 38.46 6.46
C GLU A 379 -33.40 39.19 5.93
N SER A 380 -33.43 39.35 4.60
CA SER A 380 -32.62 40.22 3.76
C SER A 380 -33.07 41.67 3.82
N ASP A 381 -32.13 42.61 3.92
CA ASP A 381 -32.32 44.00 3.52
C ASP A 381 -31.24 44.46 2.52
N THR A 382 -31.66 44.46 1.26
CA THR A 382 -31.49 45.45 0.17
C THR A 382 -30.16 46.20 -0.12
N LEU A 383 -29.77 46.05 -1.40
CA LEU A 383 -29.37 47.09 -2.38
C LEU A 383 -27.99 47.78 -2.28
N ASN A 384 -27.13 47.60 -3.28
CA ASN A 384 -27.21 48.39 -4.53
C ASN A 384 -26.20 47.97 -5.62
N VAL A 385 -26.69 48.15 -6.85
CA VAL A 385 -26.10 47.91 -8.17
C VAL A 385 -24.90 48.83 -8.45
N LEU A 386 -23.92 48.36 -9.24
CA LEU A 386 -23.43 49.00 -10.48
C LEU A 386 -22.19 48.28 -11.06
N SER A 387 -22.37 47.74 -12.26
CA SER A 387 -21.33 47.23 -13.16
C SER A 387 -20.75 48.34 -14.06
N PRO A 388 -19.47 48.25 -14.44
CA PRO A 388 -19.06 48.74 -15.76
C PRO A 388 -18.29 47.70 -16.60
N THR A 389 -18.78 47.60 -17.82
CA THR A 389 -18.22 47.24 -19.12
C THR A 389 -16.69 47.22 -19.26
N LEU A 390 -16.14 46.17 -19.89
CA LEU A 390 -14.84 46.22 -20.56
C LEU A 390 -14.86 45.46 -21.91
N THR A 391 -14.59 46.23 -22.95
CA THR A 391 -14.40 45.92 -24.36
C THR A 391 -13.17 45.04 -24.59
N ILE A 392 -13.29 43.98 -25.40
CA ILE A 392 -12.14 43.20 -25.89
C ILE A 392 -12.06 43.36 -27.42
N THR A 393 -10.99 44.01 -27.86
CA THR A 393 -10.50 44.07 -29.23
C THR A 393 -9.76 42.77 -29.56
N SER A 394 -10.17 42.08 -30.62
CA SER A 394 -9.49 40.90 -31.16
C SER A 394 -8.39 41.32 -32.15
N SER A 395 -7.14 40.99 -31.85
CA SER A 395 -6.03 40.96 -32.81
C SER A 395 -5.65 39.51 -33.09
N GLU A 396 -5.66 39.14 -34.38
CA GLU A 396 -5.30 37.83 -34.93
C GLU A 396 -3.81 37.49 -34.70
N PRO A 397 -3.44 36.20 -34.56
CA PRO A 397 -2.10 35.74 -34.84
C PRO A 397 -2.00 35.03 -36.20
N SER A 398 -1.04 35.49 -36.97
CA SER A 398 -0.51 34.95 -38.22
C SER A 398 0.01 33.51 -38.09
N SER A 399 -0.40 32.61 -38.98
CA SER A 399 0.32 31.37 -39.28
C SER A 399 0.54 31.23 -40.79
N GLN A 400 1.82 31.26 -41.18
CA GLN A 400 2.28 31.01 -42.54
C GLN A 400 2.13 29.51 -42.85
N THR A 401 1.32 29.21 -43.86
CA THR A 401 1.17 27.88 -44.48
C THR A 401 2.19 27.71 -45.61
N SER A 402 2.80 26.53 -45.72
CA SER A 402 3.60 26.12 -46.90
C SER A 402 2.70 26.03 -48.14
N GLU A 403 3.05 26.79 -49.18
CA GLU A 403 2.31 26.89 -50.46
C GLU A 403 2.19 25.56 -51.23
N GLN A 404 3.02 24.55 -50.92
CA GLN A 404 3.00 23.25 -51.60
C GLN A 404 1.76 22.38 -51.29
N GLU A 405 1.20 22.47 -50.08
CA GLU A 405 0.03 21.65 -49.70
C GLU A 405 -1.28 22.17 -50.31
N ARG A 406 -1.35 23.48 -50.64
CA ARG A 406 -2.53 24.07 -51.29
C ARG A 406 -2.63 23.73 -52.77
N ASP A 407 -1.50 23.57 -53.46
CA ASP A 407 -1.49 23.30 -54.90
C ASP A 407 -1.71 21.81 -55.22
N GLU A 408 -1.26 20.89 -54.36
CA GLU A 408 -1.63 19.46 -54.47
C GLU A 408 -3.13 19.22 -54.25
N MET A 409 -3.74 19.95 -53.31
CA MET A 409 -5.17 19.81 -53.02
C MET A 409 -6.06 20.44 -54.11
N LYS A 410 -5.60 21.49 -54.79
CA LYS A 410 -6.27 22.02 -55.99
C LYS A 410 -6.19 21.07 -57.18
N LYS A 411 -5.05 20.39 -57.37
CA LYS A 411 -4.88 19.41 -58.45
C LYS A 411 -5.77 18.18 -58.24
N TYR A 412 -5.88 17.70 -57.00
CA TYR A 412 -6.76 16.59 -56.63
C TYR A 412 -8.26 16.94 -56.80
N LEU A 413 -8.65 18.17 -56.49
CA LEU A 413 -10.03 18.64 -56.69
C LEU A 413 -10.38 18.87 -58.16
N GLN A 414 -9.40 19.19 -59.01
CA GLN A 414 -9.63 19.39 -60.45
C GLN A 414 -9.73 18.06 -61.21
N GLU A 415 -9.00 17.03 -60.79
CA GLU A 415 -9.10 15.66 -61.33
C GLU A 415 -10.38 14.92 -60.87
N PHE A 416 -10.98 15.30 -59.74
CA PHE A 416 -12.22 14.67 -59.22
C PHE A 416 -13.50 15.09 -59.99
N PHE A 417 -13.46 16.18 -60.75
CA PHE A 417 -14.62 16.72 -61.47
C PHE A 417 -14.67 16.41 -62.98
N GLU A 418 -13.73 15.62 -63.52
CA GLU A 418 -13.72 15.21 -64.93
C GLU A 418 -13.91 13.70 -65.10
N ALA A 419 -15.16 13.23 -65.04
CA ALA A 419 -15.58 11.96 -65.64
C ALA A 419 -17.08 12.01 -66.03
N PRO A 420 -17.51 11.24 -67.05
CA PRO A 420 -18.32 11.75 -68.14
C PRO A 420 -19.83 11.69 -67.89
N THR A 421 -20.51 12.70 -68.45
CA THR A 421 -21.94 12.71 -68.74
C THR A 421 -22.40 11.40 -69.41
N ASN A 422 -23.28 10.65 -68.75
CA ASN A 422 -24.19 9.76 -69.47
C ASN A 422 -25.52 9.57 -68.73
N LYS A 423 -26.55 10.16 -69.35
CA LYS A 423 -27.96 9.75 -69.36
C LYS A 423 -28.68 9.63 -68.02
N ASN A 424 -29.25 10.74 -67.57
CA ASN A 424 -30.66 10.80 -67.17
C ASN A 424 -31.20 12.15 -67.66
N GLU A 425 -32.20 12.10 -68.53
CA GLU A 425 -32.80 13.27 -69.19
C GLU A 425 -33.30 14.30 -68.16
N PRO A 426 -32.91 15.58 -68.25
CA PRO A 426 -33.57 16.61 -67.46
C PRO A 426 -35.04 16.71 -67.88
N ILE A 427 -35.94 16.82 -66.89
CA ILE A 427 -37.38 17.00 -67.09
C ILE A 427 -37.59 18.08 -68.14
N SER A 428 -38.11 17.70 -69.31
CA SER A 428 -38.42 18.60 -70.42
C SER A 428 -39.38 19.69 -69.92
N SER A 429 -38.90 20.93 -69.83
CA SER A 429 -39.66 22.13 -69.47
C SER A 429 -40.62 22.52 -70.59
N LYS A 430 -41.75 21.81 -70.69
CA LYS A 430 -42.82 22.11 -71.67
C LYS A 430 -43.81 23.19 -71.25
N TYR A 431 -43.58 23.89 -70.13
CA TYR A 431 -44.44 25.00 -69.69
C TYR A 431 -43.61 26.13 -69.08
N CYS A 432 -44.03 27.37 -69.38
CA CYS A 432 -43.44 28.62 -68.95
C CYS A 432 -43.42 28.72 -67.42
N TRP A 433 -42.24 28.64 -66.81
CA TRP A 433 -42.08 29.00 -65.40
C TRP A 433 -41.67 30.46 -65.32
N LEU A 434 -42.51 31.27 -64.66
CA LEU A 434 -42.06 32.54 -64.09
C LEU A 434 -41.19 32.18 -62.88
N GLU A 435 -39.88 32.40 -62.98
CA GLU A 435 -39.04 32.49 -61.78
C GLU A 435 -39.56 33.66 -60.95
N THR A 436 -40.10 33.38 -59.76
CA THR A 436 -40.43 34.44 -58.80
C THR A 436 -39.12 35.12 -58.39
N THR A 437 -38.87 36.31 -58.95
CA THR A 437 -37.65 37.08 -58.79
C THR A 437 -37.35 37.41 -57.32
N ASN A 438 -36.09 37.23 -56.95
CA ASN A 438 -35.40 37.83 -55.81
C ASN A 438 -35.98 37.55 -54.42
N ARG A 439 -35.70 36.35 -53.90
CA ARG A 439 -35.34 36.27 -52.48
C ARG A 439 -34.08 37.13 -52.28
N PRO A 440 -34.03 38.05 -51.31
CA PRO A 440 -32.86 38.91 -51.08
C PRO A 440 -31.62 38.03 -50.91
N PRO A 441 -30.39 38.52 -51.22
CA PRO A 441 -29.16 37.76 -51.14
C PRO A 441 -28.79 37.52 -49.67
N VAL A 442 -29.59 36.70 -48.99
CA VAL A 442 -29.25 36.08 -47.73
C VAL A 442 -28.37 34.91 -48.11
N LEU A 443 -27.05 35.10 -47.94
CA LEU A 443 -26.02 34.08 -47.79
C LEU A 443 -26.43 32.69 -48.25
N LYS A 444 -25.86 32.22 -49.36
CA LYS A 444 -25.86 30.81 -49.82
C LYS A 444 -26.19 29.87 -48.66
N ARG A 445 -27.47 29.54 -48.49
CA ARG A 445 -27.91 28.58 -47.48
C ARG A 445 -27.58 27.21 -48.04
N THR A 446 -26.29 26.87 -47.98
CA THR A 446 -25.83 25.48 -47.96
C THR A 446 -26.52 24.80 -46.77
N THR A 447 -26.61 23.48 -46.75
CA THR A 447 -27.35 22.64 -45.78
C THR A 447 -27.00 22.83 -44.29
N ASN A 448 -26.12 23.77 -43.93
CA ASN A 448 -25.50 23.92 -42.62
C ASN A 448 -26.16 24.90 -41.60
N PRO A 449 -27.09 25.84 -41.92
CA PRO A 449 -27.65 26.75 -40.92
C PRO A 449 -29.02 26.34 -40.36
N LEU A 450 -29.49 25.10 -40.60
CA LEU A 450 -30.76 24.59 -40.03
C LEU A 450 -30.72 24.38 -38.51
N HIS A 451 -29.54 24.31 -37.90
CA HIS A 451 -29.39 24.12 -36.44
C HIS A 451 -29.77 25.34 -35.59
N ARG A 452 -30.09 26.51 -36.17
CA ARG A 452 -30.27 27.75 -35.40
C ARG A 452 -31.70 28.23 -35.14
N LYS A 453 -32.74 27.54 -35.64
CA LYS A 453 -34.14 27.94 -35.37
C LYS A 453 -35.10 26.76 -35.43
N ILE A 454 -35.20 26.00 -34.34
CA ILE A 454 -36.39 25.18 -34.06
C ILE A 454 -36.65 25.28 -32.56
N SER A 455 -37.62 26.11 -32.18
CA SER A 455 -38.28 26.07 -30.87
C SER A 455 -39.77 25.99 -31.12
N THR A 456 -40.32 24.79 -31.17
CA THR A 456 -41.77 24.55 -31.17
C THR A 456 -42.22 24.47 -29.71
N GLN A 457 -43.02 25.45 -29.28
CA GLN A 457 -43.62 25.55 -27.94
C GLN A 457 -45.01 24.90 -27.95
N ILE A 458 -45.32 23.98 -27.02
CA ILE A 458 -46.69 23.56 -26.66
C ILE A 458 -46.71 23.05 -25.21
N ILE A 459 -47.58 23.59 -24.34
CA ILE A 459 -47.54 23.50 -22.86
C ILE A 459 -48.27 22.28 -22.30
N CYS A 460 -47.69 21.60 -21.30
CA CYS A 460 -48.41 20.76 -20.32
C CYS A 460 -47.80 20.89 -18.91
N GLN A 461 -48.63 21.30 -17.95
CA GLN A 461 -48.41 21.36 -16.49
C GLN A 461 -47.14 22.09 -16.02
N ASP A 462 -47.34 23.32 -15.57
CA ASP A 462 -46.34 24.07 -14.82
C ASP A 462 -46.25 23.48 -13.40
N ILE A 463 -45.08 22.96 -13.03
CA ILE A 463 -44.74 22.67 -11.64
C ILE A 463 -43.93 23.87 -11.17
N GLU A 464 -44.56 24.75 -10.41
CA GLU A 464 -43.86 25.81 -9.68
C GLU A 464 -43.26 25.21 -8.42
N ASP A 465 -41.94 25.00 -8.42
CA ASP A 465 -41.17 24.98 -7.19
C ASP A 465 -40.66 26.41 -6.95
N GLU A 466 -40.59 26.84 -5.68
CA GLU A 466 -40.45 28.24 -5.21
C GLU A 466 -39.28 29.08 -5.81
N THR A 467 -38.40 28.49 -6.65
CA THR A 467 -37.26 29.18 -7.28
C THR A 467 -37.03 28.88 -8.77
N SER A 468 -37.77 27.96 -9.41
CA SER A 468 -37.53 27.62 -10.83
C SER A 468 -38.76 27.10 -11.57
N PHE A 469 -38.94 27.57 -12.81
CA PHE A 469 -40.07 27.20 -13.67
C PHE A 469 -39.64 26.13 -14.69
N VAL A 470 -40.08 24.88 -14.50
CA VAL A 470 -39.75 23.75 -15.40
C VAL A 470 -40.92 23.48 -16.34
N LYS A 471 -40.72 23.64 -17.65
CA LYS A 471 -41.71 23.29 -18.69
C LYS A 471 -41.49 21.88 -19.19
N LEU A 472 -42.45 20.99 -18.96
CA LEU A 472 -42.47 19.63 -19.52
C LEU A 472 -43.41 19.58 -20.73
N PHE A 473 -43.00 18.87 -21.78
CA PHE A 473 -43.75 18.79 -23.05
C PHE A 473 -44.10 17.34 -23.40
N SER A 474 -45.34 17.08 -23.81
CA SER A 474 -45.79 15.76 -24.29
C SER A 474 -45.84 15.72 -25.82
N ASN A 475 -45.32 14.63 -26.41
CA ASN A 475 -45.34 14.40 -27.86
C ASN A 475 -46.62 13.68 -28.34
N ILE A 476 -47.70 13.66 -27.55
CA ILE A 476 -48.97 12.99 -27.91
C ILE A 476 -49.76 13.87 -28.90
N PRO A 477 -50.26 13.33 -30.03
CA PRO A 477 -50.94 14.11 -31.08
C PRO A 477 -52.12 14.97 -30.63
N GLU A 478 -52.88 14.52 -29.61
CA GLU A 478 -53.98 15.30 -29.00
C GLU A 478 -53.50 16.67 -28.47
N PHE A 479 -52.27 16.75 -27.97
CA PHE A 479 -51.66 18.01 -27.51
C PHE A 479 -50.99 18.78 -28.66
N ILE A 480 -50.50 18.11 -29.71
CA ILE A 480 -49.82 18.74 -30.86
C ILE A 480 -50.79 19.45 -31.80
N SER A 481 -52.03 18.94 -31.94
CA SER A 481 -52.99 19.41 -32.95
C SER A 481 -53.46 20.87 -32.79
N LYS A 482 -53.32 21.47 -31.61
CA LYS A 482 -53.74 22.87 -31.34
C LYS A 482 -52.87 23.95 -32.01
N HIS A 483 -51.69 23.63 -32.54
CA HIS A 483 -50.69 24.66 -32.87
C HIS A 483 -50.06 24.61 -34.28
N HIS A 484 -50.58 23.82 -35.23
CA HIS A 484 -50.24 24.00 -36.65
C HIS A 484 -51.10 25.11 -37.27
N GLN A 485 -50.77 26.35 -36.93
CA GLN A 485 -51.42 27.56 -37.44
C GLN A 485 -50.64 28.12 -38.63
N HIS A 486 -51.27 28.21 -39.81
CA HIS A 486 -50.74 28.96 -40.96
C HIS A 486 -50.99 30.48 -40.82
N THR A 487 -51.87 30.87 -39.89
CA THR A 487 -52.25 32.22 -39.42
C THR A 487 -52.74 32.07 -37.95
N ASN A 488 -52.62 33.11 -37.10
CA ASN A 488 -52.95 33.11 -35.65
C ASN A 488 -54.45 32.86 -35.30
N GLU A 489 -55.17 32.03 -36.03
CA GLU A 489 -56.59 31.73 -35.81
C GLU A 489 -56.82 30.21 -35.81
N GLU A 490 -57.59 29.69 -34.86
CA GLU A 490 -58.02 28.29 -34.82
C GLU A 490 -59.10 28.04 -35.89
N ILE A 491 -58.92 26.99 -36.70
CA ILE A 491 -59.94 26.55 -37.65
C ILE A 491 -61.01 25.78 -36.86
N ILE A 492 -62.17 26.40 -36.62
CA ILE A 492 -63.36 25.73 -36.07
C ILE A 492 -64.13 25.14 -37.26
N ASP A 493 -63.74 23.95 -37.73
CA ASP A 493 -64.48 23.25 -38.78
C ASP A 493 -65.55 22.35 -38.15
N THR A 494 -66.82 22.70 -38.34
CA THR A 494 -67.95 21.81 -38.00
C THR A 494 -68.23 20.95 -39.22
N ASN A 495 -67.56 19.79 -39.29
CA ASN A 495 -67.57 18.90 -40.44
C ASN A 495 -69.02 18.48 -40.78
N PRO A 496 -69.60 18.88 -41.94
CA PRO A 496 -70.88 18.35 -42.38
C PRO A 496 -70.61 17.01 -43.10
N ASP A 497 -71.15 15.91 -42.59
CA ASP A 497 -71.03 14.58 -43.20
C ASP A 497 -71.56 14.58 -44.65
N GLN A 498 -70.68 14.85 -45.62
CA GLN A 498 -70.93 14.62 -47.04
C GLN A 498 -70.42 13.23 -47.41
N GLY A 499 -71.30 12.43 -48.03
CA GLY A 499 -71.23 10.97 -48.14
C GLY A 499 -69.99 10.34 -48.78
N ALA A 500 -69.96 9.00 -48.73
CA ALA A 500 -68.92 8.08 -49.26
C ALA A 500 -67.47 8.58 -49.15
N GLN A 501 -66.99 8.75 -47.92
CA GLN A 501 -65.58 9.04 -47.64
C GLN A 501 -64.74 7.75 -47.60
N TRP A 502 -63.54 7.79 -48.19
CA TRP A 502 -62.56 6.71 -48.13
C TRP A 502 -61.54 7.02 -47.03
N TYR A 503 -61.53 6.23 -45.95
CA TYR A 503 -60.51 6.32 -44.90
C TYR A 503 -59.38 5.33 -45.18
N GLY A 504 -58.14 5.80 -45.12
CA GLY A 504 -56.94 4.96 -45.09
C GLY A 504 -56.25 5.09 -43.72
N PRO A 505 -55.61 4.03 -43.21
CA PRO A 505 -54.84 4.12 -41.97
C PRO A 505 -53.67 5.11 -42.17
N LEU A 506 -53.61 6.15 -41.33
CA LEU A 506 -52.50 7.12 -41.35
C LEU A 506 -51.18 6.48 -40.87
N GLN A 507 -51.30 5.46 -40.02
CA GLN A 507 -50.17 4.72 -39.50
C GLN A 507 -49.59 3.84 -40.62
N ARG A 508 -48.38 4.19 -41.08
CA ARG A 508 -47.67 3.38 -42.06
C ARG A 508 -47.38 2.00 -41.43
N PRO A 509 -47.69 0.88 -42.13
CA PRO A 509 -47.23 -0.41 -41.68
C PRO A 509 -45.69 -0.44 -41.64
N PRO A 510 -45.07 -1.22 -40.74
CA PRO A 510 -43.62 -1.31 -40.66
C PRO A 510 -43.02 -1.71 -42.01
N HIS A 511 -41.86 -1.15 -42.35
CA HIS A 511 -41.21 -1.46 -43.63
C HIS A 511 -40.86 -2.96 -43.69
N PRO A 512 -41.04 -3.67 -44.82
CA PRO A 512 -40.75 -5.10 -44.93
C PRO A 512 -39.34 -5.52 -44.43
N GLU A 513 -38.34 -4.65 -44.57
CA GLU A 513 -36.99 -4.88 -44.03
C GLU A 513 -36.92 -4.86 -42.49
N GLN A 514 -37.79 -4.09 -41.82
CA GLN A 514 -37.92 -4.12 -40.37
C GLN A 514 -38.49 -5.46 -39.86
N TYR A 515 -39.06 -6.30 -40.74
CA TYR A 515 -39.43 -7.69 -40.41
C TYR A 515 -38.30 -8.70 -40.68
N ARG A 516 -37.26 -8.34 -41.46
CA ARG A 516 -36.06 -9.18 -41.67
C ARG A 516 -35.04 -9.06 -40.52
N ILE A 517 -34.92 -7.88 -39.92
CA ILE A 517 -33.97 -7.61 -38.82
C ILE A 517 -34.33 -8.40 -37.52
N PRO A 518 -35.61 -8.58 -37.12
CA PRO A 518 -35.99 -9.33 -35.93
C PRO A 518 -35.74 -10.85 -36.05
N MET A 519 -35.85 -11.47 -37.23
CA MET A 519 -35.62 -12.92 -37.34
C MET A 519 -34.15 -13.31 -37.14
N SER A 520 -33.21 -12.49 -37.58
CA SER A 520 -31.78 -12.78 -37.44
C SER A 520 -31.20 -12.46 -36.04
N GLN A 521 -31.81 -11.53 -35.29
CA GLN A 521 -31.31 -11.10 -33.98
C GLN A 521 -32.06 -11.73 -32.79
N SER A 522 -33.33 -12.10 -32.95
CA SER A 522 -34.12 -12.72 -31.87
C SER A 522 -33.77 -14.21 -31.64
N LEU A 523 -33.42 -14.95 -32.70
CA LEU A 523 -33.05 -16.36 -32.60
C LEU A 523 -31.61 -16.61 -32.11
N LYS A 524 -30.74 -15.59 -32.10
CA LYS A 524 -29.39 -15.70 -31.49
C LYS A 524 -29.42 -15.52 -29.98
N LYS A 525 -30.37 -14.76 -29.42
CA LYS A 525 -30.50 -14.61 -27.96
C LYS A 525 -31.25 -15.78 -27.31
N GLU A 526 -32.24 -16.39 -27.98
CA GLU A 526 -32.92 -17.58 -27.43
C GLU A 526 -32.14 -18.90 -27.60
N ASN A 527 -31.32 -19.05 -28.66
CA ASN A 527 -30.50 -20.26 -28.84
C ASN A 527 -29.24 -20.31 -27.97
N ILE A 528 -28.80 -19.20 -27.39
CA ILE A 528 -27.73 -19.20 -26.37
C ILE A 528 -28.31 -19.59 -25.00
N SER A 529 -29.61 -19.36 -24.75
CA SER A 529 -30.29 -19.75 -23.51
C SER A 529 -30.74 -21.22 -23.48
N LYS A 530 -31.04 -21.84 -24.63
CA LYS A 530 -31.52 -23.24 -24.69
C LYS A 530 -30.45 -24.31 -24.95
N LYS A 531 -29.27 -23.96 -25.48
CA LYS A 531 -28.15 -24.93 -25.63
C LYS A 531 -27.47 -25.30 -24.31
N SER A 532 -27.66 -24.49 -23.26
CA SER A 532 -27.09 -24.73 -21.93
C SER A 532 -27.96 -25.63 -21.03
N ARG A 533 -29.12 -26.10 -21.50
CA ARG A 533 -30.09 -26.85 -20.68
C ARG A 533 -30.45 -28.26 -21.18
N THR A 534 -29.88 -28.75 -22.29
CA THR A 534 -30.30 -30.04 -22.90
C THR A 534 -29.19 -31.07 -23.15
N ASN A 535 -27.93 -30.83 -22.78
CA ASN A 535 -26.86 -31.84 -22.89
C ASN A 535 -26.60 -32.62 -21.57
N LEU A 536 -27.54 -32.59 -20.61
CA LEU A 536 -27.40 -33.28 -19.32
C LEU A 536 -28.09 -34.64 -19.23
N LEU A 537 -28.60 -35.18 -20.34
CA LEU A 537 -29.20 -36.53 -20.36
C LEU A 537 -28.77 -37.27 -21.63
N HIS A 538 -28.14 -38.44 -21.42
CA HIS A 538 -27.66 -39.43 -22.39
C HIS A 538 -26.24 -39.25 -22.97
N LYS A 539 -25.27 -39.86 -22.27
CA LYS A 539 -24.46 -40.94 -22.85
C LYS A 539 -23.68 -41.67 -21.76
N GLU A 540 -24.22 -42.80 -21.33
CA GLU A 540 -23.41 -43.89 -20.82
C GLU A 540 -22.85 -44.71 -21.99
N SER A 541 -21.66 -45.24 -21.72
CA SER A 541 -21.05 -46.45 -22.27
C SER A 541 -20.12 -46.36 -23.50
N THR A 542 -18.88 -46.78 -23.21
CA THR A 542 -17.84 -47.36 -24.07
C THR A 542 -17.02 -46.43 -24.96
N THR A 543 -15.81 -46.07 -24.50
CA THR A 543 -14.53 -46.56 -25.06
C THR A 543 -13.36 -46.05 -24.21
N SER A 544 -12.47 -46.98 -23.85
CA SER A 544 -11.24 -46.80 -23.10
C SER A 544 -10.18 -46.01 -23.88
N VAL A 545 -9.73 -44.86 -23.36
CA VAL A 545 -8.42 -44.26 -23.68
C VAL A 545 -7.88 -43.56 -22.43
N ASN A 546 -6.67 -43.94 -22.03
CA ASN A 546 -5.90 -43.31 -20.97
C ASN A 546 -5.48 -41.90 -21.38
N THR A 547 -5.82 -40.88 -20.60
CA THR A 547 -5.13 -39.58 -20.62
C THR A 547 -5.07 -39.00 -19.20
N THR A 548 -3.84 -38.86 -18.72
CA THR A 548 -3.39 -38.11 -17.54
C THR A 548 -3.60 -36.61 -17.79
N GLU A 549 -4.40 -35.93 -16.97
CA GLU A 549 -4.53 -34.46 -17.00
C GLU A 549 -4.27 -33.89 -15.61
N SER A 550 -3.00 -33.53 -15.39
CA SER A 550 -2.57 -32.68 -14.29
C SER A 550 -3.31 -31.35 -14.33
N PHE A 551 -3.98 -31.00 -13.24
CA PHE A 551 -4.63 -29.70 -13.03
C PHE A 551 -3.58 -28.57 -13.01
N CYS A 552 -3.14 -28.13 -14.19
CA CYS A 552 -2.42 -26.86 -14.39
C CYS A 552 -3.46 -25.77 -14.68
N MET A 553 -3.46 -24.68 -13.91
CA MET A 553 -4.23 -23.48 -14.25
C MET A 553 -3.58 -22.76 -15.44
N ASN A 554 -3.76 -23.31 -16.65
CA ASN A 554 -3.72 -22.56 -17.89
C ASN A 554 -5.02 -22.90 -18.62
N ARG A 555 -5.92 -21.92 -18.75
CA ARG A 555 -7.10 -22.08 -19.61
C ARG A 555 -6.61 -22.37 -21.03
N ASN A 556 -7.18 -23.40 -21.65
CA ASN A 556 -6.97 -23.79 -23.04
C ASN A 556 -7.03 -22.58 -23.99
N ASP A 557 -5.87 -22.12 -24.46
CA ASP A 557 -5.74 -21.34 -25.69
C ASP A 557 -5.14 -22.26 -26.75
N ASN A 558 -5.99 -22.76 -27.65
CA ASN A 558 -5.54 -23.29 -28.93
C ASN A 558 -5.03 -22.12 -29.78
N CYS A 559 -3.77 -21.74 -29.53
CA CYS A 559 -2.94 -20.96 -30.45
C CYS A 559 -1.46 -21.35 -30.29
N ALA A 560 -1.21 -22.66 -30.21
CA ALA A 560 0.14 -23.20 -30.35
C ALA A 560 0.50 -23.19 -31.84
N ASP A 561 1.10 -22.07 -32.29
CA ASP A 561 2.13 -21.99 -33.33
C ASP A 561 2.20 -20.56 -33.89
N LYS A 562 2.69 -19.60 -33.08
CA LYS A 562 3.40 -18.36 -33.54
C LYS A 562 3.83 -17.34 -32.47
N VAL A 563 4.00 -17.72 -31.19
CA VAL A 563 4.62 -16.82 -30.20
C VAL A 563 5.74 -17.55 -29.47
N LYS A 564 6.95 -17.50 -30.04
CA LYS A 564 8.18 -17.83 -29.32
C LYS A 564 8.89 -16.53 -28.95
N GLN A 565 9.14 -16.36 -27.65
CA GLN A 565 10.05 -15.41 -26.99
C GLN A 565 9.72 -13.91 -27.05
N THR A 566 8.85 -13.41 -26.16
CA THR A 566 8.90 -12.00 -25.69
C THR A 566 8.21 -11.72 -24.33
N ASP A 567 7.72 -12.71 -23.57
CA ASP A 567 7.14 -12.44 -22.26
C ASP A 567 8.24 -12.35 -21.21
N ILE A 568 8.41 -11.17 -20.61
CA ILE A 568 9.30 -10.94 -19.48
C ILE A 568 8.91 -11.91 -18.36
N ILE A 569 9.93 -12.61 -17.87
CA ILE A 569 9.90 -13.62 -16.82
C ILE A 569 9.08 -13.11 -15.64
N HIS A 570 7.96 -13.76 -15.34
CA HIS A 570 7.35 -13.66 -14.01
C HIS A 570 8.41 -14.12 -13.01
N GLU A 571 8.96 -13.20 -12.22
CA GLU A 571 9.97 -13.54 -11.22
C GLU A 571 9.30 -14.42 -10.16
N CYS A 572 9.57 -15.73 -10.21
CA CYS A 572 9.08 -16.69 -9.23
C CYS A 572 9.60 -16.30 -7.84
N GLN A 573 8.68 -16.04 -6.91
CA GLN A 573 9.02 -15.63 -5.54
C GLN A 573 9.19 -16.85 -4.62
N TYR A 574 8.81 -18.06 -5.08
CA TYR A 574 8.85 -19.32 -4.34
C TYR A 574 8.06 -19.27 -3.03
N LEU A 575 6.93 -18.55 -3.04
CA LEU A 575 6.05 -18.44 -1.89
C LEU A 575 5.18 -19.69 -1.72
N THR A 576 4.98 -20.08 -0.47
CA THR A 576 4.08 -21.17 -0.08
C THR A 576 2.97 -20.63 0.80
N ILE A 577 1.73 -20.93 0.44
CA ILE A 577 0.51 -20.53 1.13
C ILE A 577 -0.23 -21.79 1.54
N VAL A 578 -0.64 -21.88 2.79
CA VAL A 578 -1.59 -22.90 3.24
C VAL A 578 -2.86 -22.20 3.65
N SER A 579 -3.96 -22.55 2.98
CA SER A 579 -5.29 -22.19 3.44
C SER A 579 -5.97 -23.38 4.08
N PHE A 580 -6.64 -23.17 5.21
CA PHE A 580 -7.39 -24.24 5.85
C PHE A 580 -8.70 -23.75 6.45
N GLU A 581 -9.64 -24.68 6.59
CA GLU A 581 -10.90 -24.50 7.29
C GLU A 581 -11.15 -25.68 8.21
N ILE A 582 -11.79 -25.43 9.35
CA ILE A 582 -12.16 -26.48 10.29
C ILE A 582 -13.67 -26.72 10.24
N PHE A 583 -14.06 -27.94 10.58
CA PHE A 583 -15.45 -28.28 10.80
C PHE A 583 -15.58 -28.95 12.17
N CYS A 584 -16.49 -28.41 12.98
CA CYS A 584 -16.82 -28.90 14.30
C CYS A 584 -18.22 -29.50 14.29
N HIS A 585 -18.40 -30.63 14.97
CA HIS A 585 -19.74 -31.16 15.19
C HIS A 585 -20.40 -30.42 16.35
N THR A 586 -21.60 -29.91 16.12
CA THR A 586 -22.41 -29.25 17.15
C THR A 586 -23.86 -29.72 17.10
N ASN A 587 -24.48 -29.76 18.28
CA ASN A 587 -25.93 -29.97 18.45
C ASN A 587 -26.70 -28.63 18.51
N GLU A 588 -25.98 -27.51 18.58
CA GLU A 588 -26.55 -26.18 18.58
C GLU A 588 -26.72 -25.63 17.17
N THR A 589 -27.54 -24.59 17.04
CA THR A 589 -27.92 -24.01 15.73
C THR A 589 -27.14 -22.77 15.34
N TYR A 590 -26.45 -22.10 16.27
CA TYR A 590 -25.95 -20.74 16.03
C TYR A 590 -24.45 -20.52 16.26
N ALA A 591 -23.75 -21.35 17.04
CA ALA A 591 -22.31 -21.20 17.28
C ALA A 591 -21.65 -22.50 17.72
N PHE A 592 -20.32 -22.59 17.53
CA PHE A 592 -19.50 -23.66 18.09
C PHE A 592 -19.11 -23.33 19.53
N ALA A 593 -19.43 -24.23 20.46
CA ALA A 593 -19.06 -24.11 21.86
C ALA A 593 -17.69 -24.75 22.11
N LEU A 594 -16.72 -23.92 22.51
CA LEU A 594 -15.30 -24.28 22.64
C LEU A 594 -15.03 -25.45 23.60
N ASP A 595 -15.87 -25.64 24.62
CA ASP A 595 -15.70 -26.69 25.64
C ASP A 595 -16.35 -28.02 25.22
N THR A 596 -17.43 -27.98 24.46
CA THR A 596 -18.22 -29.16 24.10
C THR A 596 -17.92 -29.67 22.69
N ASP A 597 -17.78 -28.77 21.72
CA ASP A 597 -17.83 -29.12 20.30
C ASP A 597 -16.45 -29.56 19.79
N GLU A 598 -16.36 -30.84 19.41
CA GLU A 598 -15.15 -31.49 18.91
C GLU A 598 -14.87 -31.11 17.45
N ILE A 599 -13.60 -30.83 17.15
CA ILE A 599 -13.12 -30.64 15.78
C ILE A 599 -13.13 -31.99 15.06
N CYS A 600 -13.97 -32.09 14.05
CA CYS A 600 -14.25 -33.34 13.34
C CYS A 600 -13.40 -33.50 12.08
N SER A 601 -13.14 -32.40 11.37
CA SER A 601 -12.30 -32.43 10.17
C SER A 601 -11.58 -31.12 9.92
N ILE A 602 -10.41 -31.21 9.30
CA ILE A 602 -9.62 -30.05 8.82
C ILE A 602 -9.44 -30.20 7.32
N PHE A 603 -9.89 -29.19 6.57
CA PHE A 603 -9.69 -29.07 5.13
C PHE A 603 -8.49 -28.17 4.91
N CYS A 604 -7.42 -28.69 4.31
CA CYS A 604 -6.20 -27.95 4.07
C CYS A 604 -5.89 -27.93 2.57
N THR A 605 -5.52 -26.76 2.06
CA THR A 605 -5.08 -26.54 0.69
C THR A 605 -3.74 -25.83 0.72
N LYS A 606 -2.71 -26.52 0.25
CA LYS A 606 -1.37 -25.98 0.01
C LYS A 606 -1.29 -25.46 -1.41
N ALA A 607 -1.04 -24.17 -1.55
CA ALA A 607 -0.67 -23.54 -2.80
C ALA A 607 0.81 -23.13 -2.75
N TYR A 608 1.59 -23.45 -3.77
CA TYR A 608 3.00 -23.09 -3.82
C TYR A 608 3.40 -22.64 -5.22
N GLU A 609 4.22 -21.61 -5.27
CA GLU A 609 4.68 -21.03 -6.51
C GLU A 609 5.87 -21.79 -7.08
N THR A 610 5.85 -22.06 -8.38
CA THR A 610 6.95 -22.64 -9.14
C THR A 610 7.26 -21.77 -10.34
N THR A 611 8.37 -22.05 -11.03
CA THR A 611 8.73 -21.36 -12.29
C THR A 611 7.66 -21.47 -13.38
N ASN A 612 6.79 -22.48 -13.30
CA ASN A 612 5.67 -22.70 -14.22
C ASN A 612 4.33 -22.15 -13.67
N GLY A 613 4.35 -21.36 -12.60
CA GLY A 613 3.18 -20.80 -11.93
C GLY A 613 2.78 -21.55 -10.66
N TRP A 614 1.59 -21.24 -10.16
CA TRP A 614 1.07 -21.78 -8.91
C TRP A 614 0.58 -23.22 -9.06
N LYS A 615 0.96 -24.09 -8.12
CA LYS A 615 0.46 -25.45 -7.97
C LYS A 615 -0.35 -25.57 -6.69
N ILE A 616 -1.38 -26.41 -6.71
CA ILE A 616 -2.31 -26.60 -5.60
C ILE A 616 -2.38 -28.08 -5.25
N GLN A 617 -2.34 -28.38 -3.95
CA GLN A 617 -2.54 -29.71 -3.38
C GLN A 617 -3.52 -29.57 -2.20
N SER A 618 -4.56 -30.40 -2.17
CA SER A 618 -5.54 -30.39 -1.08
C SER A 618 -5.51 -31.69 -0.30
N SER A 619 -5.54 -31.57 1.02
CA SER A 619 -5.57 -32.68 1.98
C SER A 619 -6.71 -32.47 2.97
N VAL A 620 -7.47 -33.53 3.24
CA VAL A 620 -8.57 -33.51 4.22
C VAL A 620 -8.25 -34.48 5.33
N LEU A 621 -8.21 -33.98 6.57
CA LEU A 621 -8.06 -34.77 7.80
C LEU A 621 -9.43 -34.99 8.42
N ILE A 622 -9.76 -36.23 8.79
CA ILE A 622 -11.07 -36.59 9.35
C ILE A 622 -10.90 -37.45 10.61
N SER A 623 -11.51 -37.03 11.72
CA SER A 623 -11.55 -37.79 12.97
C SER A 623 -12.59 -38.92 12.91
N ASN A 624 -12.16 -40.14 13.26
CA ASN A 624 -13.03 -41.30 13.38
C ASN A 624 -13.83 -41.34 14.69
N SER A 625 -13.56 -40.44 15.64
CA SER A 625 -14.21 -40.39 16.96
C SER A 625 -15.73 -40.38 16.86
N LEU A 626 -16.25 -39.56 15.93
CA LEU A 626 -17.69 -39.39 15.69
C LEU A 626 -18.15 -39.96 14.34
N LEU A 627 -17.22 -40.45 13.50
CA LEU A 627 -17.51 -40.95 12.17
C LEU A 627 -18.14 -42.35 12.24
N ARG A 628 -19.42 -42.46 11.87
CA ARG A 628 -20.14 -43.75 11.85
C ARG A 628 -19.94 -44.54 10.56
N ILE A 629 -19.38 -43.93 9.49
CA ILE A 629 -19.15 -44.60 8.21
C ILE A 629 -17.95 -45.56 8.30
N LYS A 630 -18.22 -46.87 8.39
CA LYS A 630 -17.19 -47.92 8.60
C LYS A 630 -16.37 -48.28 7.35
N ASN A 631 -16.72 -47.78 6.15
CA ASN A 631 -16.14 -48.23 4.88
C ASN A 631 -15.30 -47.14 4.19
N SER A 632 -14.16 -46.79 4.79
CA SER A 632 -13.22 -45.74 4.31
C SER A 632 -12.70 -45.94 2.88
N ASN A 633 -12.67 -47.20 2.39
CA ASN A 633 -12.20 -47.55 1.04
C ASN A 633 -13.13 -47.11 -0.10
N ILE A 634 -14.43 -46.92 0.15
CA ILE A 634 -15.40 -46.47 -0.87
C ILE A 634 -15.41 -44.94 -0.95
N LEU A 635 -15.29 -44.28 0.21
CA LEU A 635 -15.16 -42.83 0.34
C LEU A 635 -13.90 -42.30 -0.38
N THR A 636 -12.76 -42.94 -0.12
CA THR A 636 -11.49 -42.58 -0.76
C THR A 636 -11.54 -42.73 -2.28
N LYS A 637 -12.19 -43.76 -2.82
CA LYS A 637 -12.35 -43.93 -4.27
C LYS A 637 -13.27 -42.89 -4.92
N SER A 638 -14.33 -42.47 -4.22
CA SER A 638 -15.30 -41.50 -4.74
C SER A 638 -14.71 -40.08 -4.77
N PHE A 639 -13.94 -39.71 -3.74
CA PHE A 639 -13.31 -38.39 -3.62
C PHE A 639 -11.98 -38.25 -4.39
N ARG A 640 -11.24 -39.35 -4.62
CA ARG A 640 -10.01 -39.37 -5.44
C ARG A 640 -10.24 -39.32 -6.95
N SER A 641 -11.50 -39.20 -7.40
CA SER A 641 -11.80 -39.11 -8.85
C SER A 641 -11.22 -37.85 -9.52
N LEU A 642 -10.66 -36.92 -8.75
CA LEU A 642 -9.94 -35.73 -9.20
C LEU A 642 -8.48 -35.78 -8.71
N GLU A 643 -7.53 -35.56 -9.63
CA GLU A 643 -6.09 -35.45 -9.30
C GLU A 643 -5.85 -34.37 -8.23
N ASN A 644 -4.82 -34.55 -7.37
CA ASN A 644 -4.38 -33.61 -6.31
C ASN A 644 -5.23 -33.51 -5.01
N LYS A 645 -6.08 -34.51 -4.70
CA LYS A 645 -6.81 -34.60 -3.42
C LYS A 645 -6.37 -35.81 -2.58
N THR A 646 -6.02 -35.61 -1.31
CA THR A 646 -5.78 -36.68 -0.33
C THR A 646 -6.79 -36.61 0.82
N ILE A 647 -7.23 -37.77 1.32
CA ILE A 647 -8.01 -37.90 2.55
C ILE A 647 -7.24 -38.80 3.48
N GLU A 648 -7.13 -38.40 4.74
CA GLU A 648 -6.55 -39.16 5.82
C GLU A 648 -7.53 -39.25 7.01
N PHE A 649 -7.64 -40.44 7.58
CA PHE A 649 -8.51 -40.72 8.71
C PHE A 649 -7.66 -40.94 9.95
N VAL A 650 -7.95 -40.20 11.02
CA VAL A 650 -7.27 -40.27 12.32
C VAL A 650 -8.23 -40.75 13.41
N LYS A 651 -7.73 -41.21 14.55
CA LYS A 651 -8.60 -41.84 15.57
C LYS A 651 -9.43 -40.84 16.36
N ASN A 652 -8.85 -39.69 16.71
CA ASN A 652 -9.45 -38.71 17.61
C ASN A 652 -9.02 -37.27 17.25
N GLU A 653 -9.63 -36.28 17.91
CA GLU A 653 -9.31 -34.85 17.76
C GLU A 653 -7.84 -34.51 18.09
N LEU A 654 -7.19 -35.22 19.03
CA LEU A 654 -5.79 -34.95 19.35
C LEU A 654 -4.85 -35.34 18.19
N GLU A 655 -5.01 -36.57 17.66
CA GLU A 655 -4.27 -37.05 16.49
C GLU A 655 -4.55 -36.15 15.27
N LEU A 656 -5.76 -35.59 15.14
CA LEU A 656 -6.13 -34.64 14.10
C LEU A 656 -5.34 -33.32 14.19
N ILE A 657 -5.19 -32.77 15.40
CA ILE A 657 -4.39 -31.56 15.64
C ILE A 657 -2.90 -31.83 15.41
N GLU A 658 -2.40 -33.01 15.81
CA GLU A 658 -1.02 -33.42 15.60
C GLU A 658 -0.69 -33.59 14.11
N GLN A 659 -1.55 -34.28 13.35
CA GLN A 659 -1.40 -34.42 11.90
C GLN A 659 -1.47 -33.07 11.18
N PHE A 660 -2.31 -32.13 11.64
CA PHE A 660 -2.30 -30.77 11.10
C PHE A 660 -0.96 -30.05 11.33
N CYS A 661 -0.34 -30.22 12.51
CA CYS A 661 0.99 -29.69 12.78
C CYS A 661 2.04 -30.31 11.86
N GLU A 662 1.97 -31.63 11.62
CA GLU A 662 2.87 -32.33 10.70
C GLU A 662 2.74 -31.80 9.27
N ILE A 663 1.52 -31.60 8.78
CA ILE A 663 1.27 -30.97 7.46
C ILE A 663 1.91 -29.58 7.39
N MET A 664 1.74 -28.76 8.44
CA MET A 664 2.33 -27.41 8.49
C MET A 664 3.86 -27.45 8.49
N GLN A 665 4.48 -28.39 9.21
CA GLN A 665 5.93 -28.56 9.24
C GLN A 665 6.48 -29.06 7.89
N GLN A 666 5.80 -30.03 7.26
CA GLN A 666 6.20 -30.57 5.95
C GLN A 666 5.98 -29.58 4.80
N SER A 667 4.92 -28.78 4.87
CA SER A 667 4.61 -27.79 3.84
C SER A 667 5.41 -26.50 3.99
N ASP A 668 5.87 -26.20 5.21
CA ASP A 668 6.57 -24.98 5.62
C ASP A 668 6.04 -23.68 4.96
N PRO A 669 4.75 -23.34 5.15
CA PRO A 669 4.13 -22.20 4.50
C PRO A 669 4.70 -20.87 4.98
N ASP A 670 4.89 -19.93 4.06
CA ASP A 670 5.19 -18.54 4.40
C ASP A 670 3.93 -17.82 4.89
N MET A 671 2.75 -18.22 4.38
CA MET A 671 1.47 -17.61 4.72
C MET A 671 0.42 -18.66 5.10
N ILE A 672 -0.31 -18.40 6.17
CA ILE A 672 -1.46 -19.17 6.64
C ILE A 672 -2.72 -18.33 6.44
N VAL A 673 -3.72 -18.89 5.76
CA VAL A 673 -4.93 -18.18 5.34
C VAL A 673 -6.20 -18.91 5.74
N CYS A 674 -7.13 -18.22 6.35
CA CYS A 674 -8.49 -18.68 6.60
C CYS A 674 -9.45 -17.61 6.08
N TYR A 675 -10.69 -18.00 5.75
CA TYR A 675 -11.67 -16.98 5.39
C TYR A 675 -11.95 -16.08 6.57
N ASP A 676 -12.20 -16.67 7.75
CA ASP A 676 -12.35 -16.03 9.05
C ASP A 676 -11.44 -16.73 10.09
N MET A 677 -10.41 -16.00 10.54
CA MET A 677 -9.45 -16.52 11.51
C MET A 677 -10.06 -16.82 12.89
N LYS A 678 -11.14 -16.15 13.29
CA LYS A 678 -11.79 -16.37 14.59
C LYS A 678 -12.47 -17.73 14.64
N LEU A 679 -13.13 -18.11 13.55
CA LEU A 679 -13.86 -19.38 13.45
C LEU A 679 -12.94 -20.59 13.23
N SER A 680 -11.80 -20.37 12.57
CA SER A 680 -10.85 -21.45 12.25
C SER A 680 -9.65 -21.47 13.20
N LEU A 681 -8.62 -20.66 12.95
CA LEU A 681 -7.35 -20.75 13.68
C LEU A 681 -7.49 -20.47 15.19
N TYR A 682 -8.27 -19.45 15.58
CA TYR A 682 -8.43 -19.10 17.00
C TYR A 682 -9.18 -20.17 17.79
N TYR A 683 -10.23 -20.75 17.19
CA TYR A 683 -10.94 -21.89 17.76
C TYR A 683 -9.99 -23.08 17.97
N LEU A 684 -9.19 -23.42 16.95
CA LEU A 684 -8.21 -24.49 17.01
C LEU A 684 -7.16 -24.28 18.11
N ILE A 685 -6.57 -23.08 18.22
CA ILE A 685 -5.58 -22.74 19.26
C ILE A 685 -6.19 -22.87 20.66
N LYS A 686 -7.36 -22.28 20.86
CA LYS A 686 -8.03 -22.31 22.17
C LYS A 686 -8.45 -23.72 22.58
N ARG A 687 -9.00 -24.51 21.65
CA ARG A 687 -9.39 -25.90 21.87
C ARG A 687 -8.19 -26.76 22.25
N ALA A 688 -7.08 -26.62 21.52
CA ALA A 688 -5.83 -27.30 21.80
C ALA A 688 -5.30 -26.98 23.21
N LYS A 689 -5.37 -25.71 23.63
CA LYS A 689 -4.92 -25.27 24.96
C LYS A 689 -5.85 -25.74 26.08
N LEU A 690 -7.16 -25.59 25.94
CA LEU A 690 -8.12 -25.92 27.01
C LEU A 690 -8.25 -27.43 27.23
N LYS A 691 -8.39 -28.22 26.17
CA LYS A 691 -8.69 -29.65 26.28
C LYS A 691 -7.44 -30.52 26.42
N TYR A 692 -6.33 -30.11 25.79
CA TYR A 692 -5.11 -30.93 25.70
C TYR A 692 -3.87 -30.26 26.32
N ASN A 693 -4.01 -29.04 26.86
CA ASN A 693 -2.89 -28.22 27.33
C ASN A 693 -1.75 -28.07 26.30
N LEU A 694 -2.10 -28.08 25.02
CA LEU A 694 -1.15 -28.01 23.92
C LEU A 694 -0.94 -26.55 23.49
N ASP A 695 0.31 -26.10 23.49
CA ASP A 695 0.68 -24.80 22.93
C ASP A 695 0.83 -24.90 21.41
N LEU A 696 -0.29 -24.70 20.71
CA LEU A 696 -0.34 -24.84 19.26
C LEU A 696 0.46 -23.73 18.55
N LEU A 697 0.53 -22.52 19.11
CA LEU A 697 1.28 -21.42 18.49
C LEU A 697 2.77 -21.75 18.41
N MET A 698 3.33 -22.34 19.46
CA MET A 698 4.72 -22.83 19.46
C MET A 698 4.93 -23.98 18.48
N LYS A 699 3.99 -24.93 18.37
CA LYS A 699 4.09 -26.05 17.41
C LYS A 699 4.01 -25.61 15.94
N LEU A 700 3.25 -24.55 15.65
CA LEU A 700 3.11 -23.99 14.30
C LEU A 700 4.25 -23.03 13.93
N SER A 701 4.94 -22.48 14.93
CA SER A 701 6.08 -21.57 14.77
C SER A 701 7.23 -22.22 13.97
N ARG A 702 7.97 -21.41 13.20
CA ARG A 702 9.25 -21.84 12.63
C ARG A 702 10.35 -21.96 13.69
N ILE A 703 10.14 -21.40 14.88
CA ILE A 703 10.99 -21.49 16.07
C ILE A 703 10.23 -22.28 17.15
N PRO A 704 10.38 -23.62 17.20
CA PRO A 704 9.58 -24.48 18.07
C PRO A 704 10.02 -24.43 19.55
N GLU A 705 11.25 -24.01 19.84
CA GLU A 705 11.76 -23.87 21.21
C GLU A 705 11.85 -22.39 21.62
N PRO A 706 11.32 -22.01 22.80
CA PRO A 706 11.37 -20.63 23.26
C PRO A 706 12.80 -20.27 23.66
N GLN A 707 13.44 -19.38 22.92
CA GLN A 707 14.76 -18.86 23.26
C GLN A 707 14.71 -17.92 24.49
N ASP A 708 13.56 -17.30 24.77
CA ASP A 708 13.39 -16.29 25.83
C ASP A 708 11.94 -16.21 26.35
N ASN A 709 11.76 -15.68 27.57
CA ASN A 709 10.45 -15.40 28.17
C ASN A 709 9.61 -14.37 27.37
N THR A 710 10.26 -13.47 26.62
CA THR A 710 9.60 -12.48 25.75
C THR A 710 8.91 -13.14 24.56
N THR A 711 9.53 -14.18 24.00
CA THR A 711 8.99 -14.99 22.89
C THR A 711 7.72 -15.73 23.34
N ARG A 712 7.71 -16.24 24.57
CA ARG A 712 6.52 -16.81 25.21
C ARG A 712 5.44 -15.75 25.42
N SER A 713 5.80 -14.58 25.97
CA SER A 713 4.84 -13.50 26.24
C SER A 713 4.16 -12.95 24.98
N ARG A 714 4.89 -12.75 23.87
CA ARG A 714 4.30 -12.33 22.57
C ARG A 714 3.31 -13.36 22.02
N SER A 715 3.64 -14.65 22.16
CA SER A 715 2.75 -15.74 21.75
C SER A 715 1.49 -15.81 22.63
N HIS A 716 1.61 -15.48 23.92
CA HIS A 716 0.48 -15.43 24.86
C HIS A 716 -0.38 -14.17 24.75
N MET A 717 0.20 -12.98 24.49
CA MET A 717 -0.57 -11.72 24.31
C MET A 717 -1.53 -11.81 23.12
N ALA A 718 -1.18 -12.56 22.08
CA ALA A 718 -2.03 -12.75 20.91
C ALA A 718 -3.25 -13.66 21.17
N ALA A 719 -3.34 -14.31 22.34
CA ALA A 719 -4.49 -15.10 22.74
C ALA A 719 -5.61 -14.26 23.42
N ASN A 720 -5.32 -13.03 23.82
CA ASN A 720 -6.25 -12.10 24.47
C ASN A 720 -6.74 -11.03 23.46
N GLY A 721 -8.01 -11.08 23.04
CA GLY A 721 -8.67 -10.00 22.26
C GLY A 721 -8.89 -10.24 20.75
N ASP A 722 -9.21 -9.15 20.03
CA ASP A 722 -9.56 -9.06 18.59
C ASP A 722 -8.35 -9.09 17.62
N ASN A 723 -7.13 -9.18 18.16
CA ASN A 723 -5.88 -9.18 17.41
C ASN A 723 -5.57 -10.56 16.80
N LEU A 724 -4.93 -10.57 15.64
CA LEU A 724 -4.54 -11.81 14.96
C LEU A 724 -3.40 -12.53 15.73
N PRO A 725 -3.43 -13.88 15.79
CA PRO A 725 -2.36 -14.65 16.40
C PRO A 725 -1.04 -14.45 15.65
N ILE A 726 0.06 -14.26 16.39
CA ILE A 726 1.40 -14.16 15.83
C ILE A 726 2.04 -15.54 15.85
N ILE A 727 2.34 -16.09 14.67
CA ILE A 727 3.09 -17.34 14.51
C ILE A 727 4.47 -16.97 13.98
N ILE A 728 5.51 -17.17 14.79
CA ILE A 728 6.87 -16.72 14.46
C ILE A 728 7.35 -17.38 13.17
N GLY A 729 7.84 -16.56 12.25
CA GLY A 729 8.32 -16.99 10.93
C GLY A 729 7.23 -17.22 9.87
N ARG A 730 5.94 -17.03 10.20
CA ARG A 730 4.82 -17.18 9.26
C ARG A 730 3.90 -15.97 9.29
N ILE A 731 3.33 -15.62 8.14
CA ILE A 731 2.34 -14.55 8.02
C ILE A 731 0.94 -15.14 8.16
N VAL A 732 0.12 -14.59 9.05
CA VAL A 732 -1.28 -15.00 9.23
C VAL A 732 -2.19 -13.98 8.56
N LEU A 733 -3.06 -14.42 7.64
CA LEU A 733 -3.93 -13.55 6.84
C LEU A 733 -5.40 -13.89 7.04
N ASP A 734 -6.16 -12.94 7.59
CA ASP A 734 -7.61 -13.02 7.70
C ASP A 734 -8.27 -12.49 6.41
N LEU A 735 -8.75 -13.40 5.56
CA LEU A 735 -9.07 -13.06 4.17
C LEU A 735 -10.26 -12.11 4.07
N TRP A 736 -11.33 -12.29 4.86
CA TRP A 736 -12.50 -11.40 4.76
C TRP A 736 -12.15 -9.95 5.14
N ARG A 737 -11.25 -9.74 6.11
CA ARG A 737 -10.74 -8.41 6.49
C ARG A 737 -9.96 -7.78 5.35
N ILE A 738 -9.15 -8.57 4.64
CA ILE A 738 -8.41 -8.11 3.46
C ILE A 738 -9.38 -7.80 2.31
N LEU A 739 -10.38 -8.63 2.06
CA LEU A 739 -11.39 -8.36 1.03
C LEU A 739 -12.13 -7.05 1.29
N ARG A 740 -12.40 -6.70 2.55
CA ARG A 740 -13.03 -5.42 2.92
C ARG A 740 -12.22 -4.19 2.52
N SER A 741 -10.89 -4.29 2.45
CA SER A 741 -10.03 -3.19 1.99
C SER A 741 -9.84 -3.18 0.47
N GLU A 742 -10.03 -4.32 -0.19
CA GLU A 742 -9.78 -4.52 -1.62
C GLU A 742 -11.03 -4.35 -2.51
N ILE A 743 -12.21 -4.76 -2.03
CA ILE A 743 -13.48 -4.71 -2.78
C ILE A 743 -14.58 -4.08 -1.93
N THR A 744 -15.52 -3.40 -2.58
CA THR A 744 -16.67 -2.77 -1.92
C THR A 744 -17.92 -3.65 -2.07
N LEU A 745 -18.23 -4.43 -1.05
CA LEU A 745 -19.45 -5.25 -0.96
C LEU A 745 -20.37 -4.78 0.18
N ASN A 746 -21.66 -5.08 0.06
CA ASN A 746 -22.63 -4.86 1.14
C ASN A 746 -22.46 -5.92 2.25
N ILE A 747 -22.13 -7.16 1.87
CA ILE A 747 -22.00 -8.32 2.75
C ILE A 747 -20.72 -9.06 2.37
N TYR A 748 -19.88 -9.42 3.35
CA TYR A 748 -18.59 -10.08 3.15
C TYR A 748 -18.61 -11.56 3.56
N THR A 749 -19.72 -12.27 3.36
CA THR A 749 -19.73 -13.73 3.50
C THR A 749 -18.95 -14.37 2.36
N PHE A 750 -18.41 -15.57 2.59
CA PHE A 750 -17.61 -16.30 1.61
C PHE A 750 -18.34 -16.48 0.29
N GLU A 751 -19.61 -16.89 0.34
CA GLU A 751 -20.43 -17.14 -0.85
C GLU A 751 -20.68 -15.87 -1.66
N ASN A 752 -20.85 -14.74 -0.98
CA ASN A 752 -21.04 -13.46 -1.64
C ASN A 752 -19.73 -12.96 -2.29
N ALA A 753 -18.60 -13.13 -1.61
CA ALA A 753 -17.29 -12.83 -2.17
C ALA A 753 -16.98 -13.70 -3.40
N MET A 754 -17.23 -15.01 -3.33
CA MET A 754 -17.07 -15.95 -4.46
C MET A 754 -17.93 -15.53 -5.66
N TYR A 755 -19.16 -15.09 -5.44
CA TYR A 755 -20.02 -14.63 -6.52
C TYR A 755 -19.55 -13.33 -7.17
N HIS A 756 -19.16 -12.34 -6.36
CA HIS A 756 -18.76 -11.04 -6.89
C HIS A 756 -17.37 -11.05 -7.54
N VAL A 757 -16.45 -11.89 -7.05
CA VAL A 757 -15.07 -11.97 -7.55
C VAL A 757 -14.92 -13.03 -8.64
N LEU A 758 -15.37 -14.27 -8.39
CA LEU A 758 -15.17 -15.40 -9.32
C LEU A 758 -16.37 -15.65 -10.23
N HIS A 759 -17.50 -14.98 -10.00
CA HIS A 759 -18.77 -15.21 -10.72
C HIS A 759 -19.33 -16.63 -10.55
N GLU A 760 -19.01 -17.26 -9.43
CA GLU A 760 -19.47 -18.61 -9.08
C GLU A 760 -20.50 -18.55 -7.94
N ARG A 761 -21.60 -19.29 -8.08
CA ARG A 761 -22.59 -19.44 -7.01
C ARG A 761 -22.21 -20.64 -6.15
N VAL A 762 -21.89 -20.38 -4.88
CA VAL A 762 -21.63 -21.40 -3.87
C VAL A 762 -22.87 -21.53 -2.99
N PRO A 763 -23.37 -22.75 -2.71
CA PRO A 763 -24.48 -22.95 -1.78
C PRO A 763 -24.02 -22.64 -0.35
N HIS A 764 -24.90 -22.05 0.45
CA HIS A 764 -24.71 -21.92 1.90
C HIS A 764 -25.57 -22.97 2.60
N TYR A 765 -24.98 -23.72 3.53
CA TYR A 765 -25.69 -24.75 4.30
C TYR A 765 -25.70 -24.38 5.78
N ASP A 766 -26.83 -24.64 6.44
CA ASP A 766 -26.93 -24.47 7.89
C ASP A 766 -26.01 -25.47 8.61
N ILE A 767 -25.34 -25.00 9.67
CA ILE A 767 -24.39 -25.78 10.46
C ILE A 767 -25.06 -27.04 11.02
N SER A 768 -26.33 -26.93 11.43
CA SER A 768 -27.11 -28.06 11.96
C SER A 768 -27.30 -29.19 10.92
N LEU A 769 -27.39 -28.84 9.63
CA LEU A 769 -27.53 -29.78 8.53
C LEU A 769 -26.19 -30.46 8.22
N ILE A 770 -25.10 -29.69 8.17
CA ILE A 770 -23.75 -30.23 7.94
C ILE A 770 -23.36 -31.18 9.09
N SER A 771 -23.67 -30.83 10.35
CA SER A 771 -23.51 -31.69 11.53
C SER A 771 -24.24 -33.03 11.38
N LYS A 772 -25.45 -33.04 10.81
CA LYS A 772 -26.18 -34.28 10.53
C LYS A 772 -25.46 -35.09 9.48
N TRP A 773 -25.08 -34.51 8.35
CA TRP A 773 -24.37 -35.21 7.27
C TRP A 773 -23.06 -35.88 7.71
N PHE A 774 -22.41 -35.36 8.75
CA PHE A 774 -21.21 -35.98 9.33
C PHE A 774 -21.51 -37.27 10.12
N ILE A 775 -22.66 -37.34 10.80
CA ILE A 775 -23.04 -38.45 11.70
C ILE A 775 -24.02 -39.44 11.06
N ASP A 776 -24.83 -38.98 10.09
CA ASP A 776 -26.08 -39.64 9.72
C ASP A 776 -25.87 -41.02 9.06
N GLU A 777 -26.52 -42.03 9.65
CA GLU A 777 -26.97 -43.23 8.94
C GLU A 777 -28.37 -42.90 8.42
N GLY A 778 -28.47 -42.22 7.28
CA GLY A 778 -29.77 -42.10 6.62
C GLY A 778 -30.41 -43.49 6.52
N LEU A 779 -31.74 -43.58 6.66
CA LEU A 779 -32.55 -44.81 6.51
C LEU A 779 -32.23 -45.64 5.25
N ASN A 780 -31.50 -45.05 4.30
CA ASN A 780 -30.87 -45.67 3.15
C ASN A 780 -29.35 -45.42 3.14
N PRO A 781 -28.51 -46.47 3.16
CA PRO A 781 -27.04 -46.37 3.11
C PRO A 781 -26.46 -45.60 1.91
N SER A 782 -27.24 -45.49 0.82
CA SER A 782 -26.83 -44.79 -0.40
C SER A 782 -26.91 -43.25 -0.30
N PHE A 783 -27.77 -42.69 0.56
CA PHE A 783 -27.89 -41.24 0.73
C PHE A 783 -26.84 -40.68 1.71
N GLY A 784 -26.52 -41.40 2.78
CA GLY A 784 -25.49 -40.96 3.74
C GLY A 784 -24.10 -40.79 3.11
N LEU A 785 -23.74 -41.64 2.14
CA LEU A 785 -22.48 -41.48 1.39
C LEU A 785 -22.46 -40.19 0.55
N ARG A 786 -23.57 -39.87 -0.11
CA ARG A 786 -23.70 -38.67 -0.96
C ARG A 786 -23.63 -37.40 -0.14
N ASP A 787 -24.33 -37.38 0.99
CA ASP A 787 -24.38 -36.23 1.89
C ASP A 787 -23.00 -35.97 2.51
N PHE A 788 -22.29 -37.03 2.92
CA PHE A 788 -20.92 -36.92 3.40
C PHE A 788 -19.95 -36.43 2.31
N VAL A 789 -20.05 -36.94 1.06
CA VAL A 789 -19.24 -36.42 -0.06
C VAL A 789 -19.56 -34.95 -0.33
N THR A 790 -20.83 -34.54 -0.20
CA THR A 790 -21.24 -33.14 -0.34
C THR A 790 -20.61 -32.25 0.73
N LEU A 791 -20.53 -32.72 1.98
CA LEU A 791 -19.79 -32.05 3.06
C LEU A 791 -18.30 -31.92 2.72
N LEU A 792 -17.68 -32.99 2.21
CA LEU A 792 -16.27 -32.96 1.84
C LEU A 792 -16.00 -31.97 0.71
N ASP A 793 -16.83 -31.95 -0.32
CA ASP A 793 -16.73 -31.00 -1.43
C ASP A 793 -16.98 -29.56 -0.96
N TYR A 794 -17.90 -29.35 -0.02
CA TYR A 794 -18.17 -28.05 0.60
C TYR A 794 -16.95 -27.52 1.37
N GLY A 795 -16.40 -28.30 2.31
CA GLY A 795 -15.21 -27.88 3.07
C GLY A 795 -13.98 -27.68 2.18
N TRP A 796 -13.80 -28.54 1.18
CA TRP A 796 -12.76 -28.38 0.17
C TRP A 796 -12.93 -27.09 -0.64
N MET A 797 -14.15 -26.78 -1.10
CA MET A 797 -14.48 -25.56 -1.82
C MET A 797 -14.12 -24.31 -1.03
N HIS A 798 -14.35 -24.28 0.27
CA HIS A 798 -13.96 -23.14 1.12
C HIS A 798 -12.43 -23.01 1.19
N SER A 799 -11.72 -24.09 1.52
CA SER A 799 -10.25 -24.05 1.63
C SER A 799 -9.54 -23.66 0.32
N VAL A 800 -10.00 -24.16 -0.83
CA VAL A 800 -9.46 -23.80 -2.15
C VAL A 800 -9.93 -22.43 -2.60
N GLY A 801 -11.20 -22.10 -2.32
CA GLY A 801 -11.82 -20.83 -2.67
C GLY A 801 -11.07 -19.64 -2.09
N ASN A 802 -10.55 -19.75 -0.86
CA ASN A 802 -9.70 -18.73 -0.25
C ASN A 802 -8.49 -18.37 -1.13
N PHE A 803 -7.74 -19.38 -1.61
CA PHE A 803 -6.63 -19.15 -2.54
C PHE A 803 -7.10 -18.59 -3.88
N ARG A 804 -8.20 -19.11 -4.43
CA ARG A 804 -8.76 -18.65 -5.72
C ARG A 804 -9.18 -17.18 -5.69
N LEU A 805 -9.80 -16.73 -4.59
CA LEU A 805 -10.15 -15.33 -4.37
C LEU A 805 -8.91 -14.44 -4.37
N MET A 806 -7.86 -14.83 -3.63
CA MET A 806 -6.59 -14.09 -3.59
C MET A 806 -5.90 -14.06 -4.96
N TYR A 807 -5.96 -15.16 -5.70
CA TYR A 807 -5.36 -15.27 -7.03
C TYR A 807 -6.07 -14.39 -8.07
N GLU A 808 -7.41 -14.38 -8.09
CA GLU A 808 -8.18 -13.56 -9.03
C GLU A 808 -7.99 -12.06 -8.76
N LEU A 809 -7.87 -11.66 -7.48
CA LEU A 809 -7.58 -10.28 -7.07
C LEU A 809 -6.10 -9.89 -7.20
N ASP A 810 -5.25 -10.81 -7.66
CA ASP A 810 -3.78 -10.66 -7.77
C ASP A 810 -3.14 -10.13 -6.47
N LEU A 811 -3.69 -10.55 -5.31
CA LEU A 811 -3.40 -9.94 -4.02
C LEU A 811 -1.93 -10.07 -3.65
N ILE A 812 -1.35 -11.27 -3.82
CA ILE A 812 0.04 -11.57 -3.45
C ILE A 812 1.01 -10.75 -4.29
N ASN A 813 0.89 -10.81 -5.62
CA ASN A 813 1.79 -10.09 -6.52
C ASN A 813 1.71 -8.58 -6.32
N LYS A 814 0.48 -8.04 -6.22
CA LYS A 814 0.26 -6.62 -5.94
C LYS A 814 0.90 -6.19 -4.63
N THR A 815 0.74 -6.98 -3.57
CA THR A 815 1.33 -6.70 -2.24
C THR A 815 2.86 -6.77 -2.28
N SER A 816 3.42 -7.74 -3.00
CA SER A 816 4.87 -7.86 -3.19
C SER A 816 5.46 -6.65 -3.92
N GLU A 817 4.80 -6.17 -4.99
CA GLU A 817 5.24 -4.95 -5.69
C GLU A 817 5.13 -3.70 -4.80
N PHE A 818 4.09 -3.62 -3.96
CA PHE A 818 3.95 -2.53 -3.01
C PHE A 818 5.07 -2.54 -1.97
N ALA A 819 5.41 -3.72 -1.42
CA ALA A 819 6.52 -3.90 -0.48
C ALA A 819 7.86 -3.42 -1.06
N ARG A 820 8.13 -3.79 -2.33
CA ARG A 820 9.34 -3.39 -3.08
C ARG A 820 9.42 -1.88 -3.35
N ILE A 821 8.29 -1.23 -3.64
CA ILE A 821 8.28 0.22 -3.93
C ILE A 821 8.35 1.05 -2.63
N TYR A 822 7.55 0.71 -1.63
CA TYR A 822 7.52 1.43 -0.35
C TYR A 822 8.77 1.16 0.51
N GLY A 823 9.47 0.05 0.27
CA GLY A 823 10.59 -0.38 1.11
C GLY A 823 10.13 -0.86 2.49
N ILE A 824 9.00 -1.55 2.55
CA ILE A 824 8.50 -2.12 3.81
C ILE A 824 8.22 -3.61 3.62
N GLU A 825 8.06 -4.33 4.72
CA GLU A 825 7.74 -5.75 4.70
C GLU A 825 6.38 -6.05 4.06
N PHE A 826 6.24 -7.28 3.54
CA PHE A 826 5.01 -7.74 2.90
C PHE A 826 3.78 -7.54 3.79
N TYR A 827 3.83 -8.03 5.03
CA TYR A 827 2.68 -7.95 5.93
C TYR A 827 2.33 -6.51 6.33
N HIS A 828 3.32 -5.61 6.42
CA HIS A 828 3.10 -4.21 6.75
C HIS A 828 2.42 -3.42 5.62
N VAL A 829 2.46 -3.90 4.37
CA VAL A 829 1.63 -3.33 3.30
C VAL A 829 0.14 -3.50 3.63
N LEU A 830 -0.25 -4.67 4.14
CA LEU A 830 -1.64 -5.03 4.44
C LEU A 830 -2.10 -4.46 5.79
N SER A 831 -1.26 -4.53 6.82
CA SER A 831 -1.63 -4.21 8.20
C SER A 831 -1.38 -2.76 8.61
N ARG A 832 -0.43 -2.05 7.98
CA ARG A 832 -0.07 -0.67 8.39
C ARG A 832 -0.70 0.38 7.50
N GLY A 833 -1.03 1.51 8.12
CA GLY A 833 -1.61 2.66 7.47
C GLY A 833 -0.65 3.42 6.54
N SER A 834 -1.18 4.43 5.87
CA SER A 834 -0.46 5.25 4.89
C SER A 834 0.75 6.00 5.44
N GLN A 835 0.69 6.47 6.70
CA GLN A 835 1.80 7.21 7.32
C GLN A 835 3.09 6.39 7.35
N TYR A 836 3.01 5.10 7.67
CA TYR A 836 4.17 4.19 7.72
C TYR A 836 4.86 4.05 6.35
N ARG A 837 4.07 4.08 5.27
CA ARG A 837 4.56 4.02 3.88
C ARG A 837 5.30 5.30 3.50
N VAL A 838 4.74 6.46 3.87
CA VAL A 838 5.36 7.78 3.63
C VAL A 838 6.66 7.90 4.41
N GLU A 839 6.69 7.50 5.68
CA GLU A 839 7.90 7.53 6.52
C GLU A 839 9.03 6.69 5.93
N SER A 840 8.74 5.45 5.52
CA SER A 840 9.75 4.59 4.90
C SER A 840 10.43 5.27 3.70
N MET A 841 9.66 5.89 2.81
CA MET A 841 10.22 6.53 1.61
C MET A 841 10.90 7.87 1.93
N MET A 842 10.26 8.72 2.75
CA MET A 842 10.75 10.05 3.09
C MET A 842 12.03 9.99 3.92
N ILE A 843 12.08 9.14 4.94
CA ILE A 843 13.24 9.06 5.86
C ILE A 843 14.47 8.50 5.14
N ARG A 844 14.31 7.55 4.21
CA ARG A 844 15.43 7.11 3.36
C ARG A 844 16.05 8.26 2.59
N LEU A 845 15.21 9.06 1.92
CA LEU A 845 15.67 10.23 1.17
C LEU A 845 16.29 11.29 2.10
N ALA A 846 15.71 11.48 3.28
CA ALA A 846 16.23 12.37 4.30
C ALA A 846 17.64 11.95 4.74
N LYS A 847 17.84 10.67 5.08
CA LYS A 847 19.14 10.12 5.49
C LYS A 847 20.19 10.14 4.40
N CYS A 848 19.80 9.96 3.14
CA CYS A 848 20.72 10.20 2.03
C CYS A 848 21.29 11.63 2.10
N SER A 849 20.48 12.62 2.47
CA SER A 849 20.92 14.01 2.58
C SER A 849 21.30 14.44 4.02
N ASP A 850 21.68 13.49 4.88
CA ASP A 850 22.09 13.68 6.28
C ASP A 850 21.05 14.44 7.15
N TYR A 851 19.77 14.35 6.78
CA TYR A 851 18.68 14.91 7.56
C TYR A 851 18.26 13.98 8.70
N VAL A 852 17.83 14.59 9.81
CA VAL A 852 17.22 13.90 10.95
C VAL A 852 15.76 14.34 11.15
N THR A 853 14.88 13.38 11.40
CA THR A 853 13.44 13.62 11.63
C THR A 853 13.09 13.79 13.10
N VAL A 854 12.18 14.71 13.40
CA VAL A 854 11.73 14.97 14.78
C VAL A 854 10.65 13.98 15.19
N THR A 855 10.61 13.62 16.48
CA THR A 855 9.53 12.82 17.07
C THR A 855 8.72 13.67 18.05
N PRO A 856 7.60 14.26 17.62
CA PRO A 856 6.71 15.00 18.51
C PRO A 856 5.90 14.06 19.41
N ASP A 857 5.60 14.48 20.63
CA ASP A 857 4.69 13.76 21.52
C ASP A 857 3.22 14.15 21.31
N ASN A 858 2.34 13.46 22.03
CA ASN A 858 0.90 13.74 21.98
C ASN A 858 0.59 15.16 22.44
N LYS A 859 1.30 15.70 23.45
CA LYS A 859 1.03 17.06 23.95
C LYS A 859 1.45 18.10 22.92
N GLN A 860 2.63 17.99 22.33
CA GLN A 860 3.12 18.89 21.27
C GLN A 860 2.18 18.92 20.07
N ARG A 861 1.65 17.77 19.65
CA ARG A 861 0.66 17.68 18.56
C ARG A 861 -0.66 18.37 18.90
N LEU A 862 -1.19 18.15 20.10
CA LEU A 862 -2.42 18.82 20.56
C LEU A 862 -2.25 20.34 20.69
N HIS A 863 -1.04 20.80 21.01
CA HIS A 863 -0.74 22.21 21.07
C HIS A 863 -0.44 22.82 19.70
N MET A 864 -0.32 22.05 18.61
CA MET A 864 -0.14 22.61 17.27
C MET A 864 -1.30 23.55 16.88
N ARG A 865 -1.06 24.49 15.96
CA ARG A 865 -2.15 25.33 15.43
C ARG A 865 -3.18 24.48 14.69
N ALA A 866 -4.46 24.90 14.73
CA ALA A 866 -5.49 24.28 13.90
C ALA A 866 -5.29 24.68 12.42
N PRO A 867 -5.61 23.79 11.46
CA PRO A 867 -5.58 24.13 10.05
C PRO A 867 -6.65 25.18 9.72
N GLU A 868 -6.23 26.26 9.05
CA GLU A 868 -7.10 27.42 8.72
C GLU A 868 -7.65 27.36 7.29
N CYS A 869 -7.01 26.59 6.39
CA CYS A 869 -7.36 26.52 4.97
C CYS A 869 -8.29 25.33 4.66
N ILE A 870 -9.36 25.59 3.90
CA ILE A 870 -10.31 24.58 3.42
C ILE A 870 -10.29 24.49 1.89
N ALA A 871 -10.71 23.34 1.36
CA ALA A 871 -10.87 23.17 -0.08
C ALA A 871 -12.04 24.01 -0.62
N LEU A 872 -11.89 24.54 -1.83
CA LEU A 872 -12.95 25.26 -2.53
C LEU A 872 -13.88 24.25 -3.23
N THR A 873 -15.13 24.18 -2.78
CA THR A 873 -16.22 23.51 -3.49
C THR A 873 -17.15 24.59 -4.03
N LEU A 874 -17.27 24.70 -5.35
CA LEU A 874 -18.20 25.63 -5.98
C LEU A 874 -19.62 25.10 -5.82
N GLU A 875 -20.57 26.00 -5.55
CA GLU A 875 -21.98 25.64 -5.50
C GLU A 875 -22.44 25.17 -6.89
N PRO A 876 -22.92 23.93 -7.04
CA PRO A 876 -23.35 23.43 -8.33
C PRO A 876 -24.64 24.11 -8.76
N ILE A 877 -24.74 24.45 -10.05
CA ILE A 877 -26.02 24.85 -10.63
C ILE A 877 -26.83 23.58 -10.88
N SER A 878 -27.72 23.25 -9.94
CA SER A 878 -28.59 22.08 -10.01
C SER A 878 -29.57 22.21 -11.19
N ASN A 879 -29.36 21.41 -12.24
CA ASN A 879 -30.21 21.38 -13.44
C ASN A 879 -30.05 20.06 -14.21
N ILE A 880 -30.96 19.79 -15.15
CA ILE A 880 -30.83 18.73 -16.14
C ILE A 880 -30.18 19.32 -17.40
N TYR A 881 -28.94 18.90 -17.69
CA TYR A 881 -28.17 19.40 -18.83
C TYR A 881 -28.35 18.50 -20.06
N PHE A 882 -29.03 19.01 -21.09
CA PHE A 882 -29.16 18.32 -22.39
C PHE A 882 -27.96 18.59 -23.33
N THR A 883 -27.12 19.56 -22.98
CA THR A 883 -25.88 19.89 -23.69
C THR A 883 -24.69 19.14 -23.09
N PRO A 884 -23.68 18.74 -23.89
CA PRO A 884 -22.46 18.13 -23.36
C PRO A 884 -21.77 19.05 -22.34
N ILE A 885 -21.45 18.51 -21.18
CA ILE A 885 -20.66 19.19 -20.14
C ILE A 885 -19.23 18.69 -20.22
N ALA A 886 -18.28 19.61 -20.44
CA ALA A 886 -16.86 19.28 -20.38
C ALA A 886 -16.40 19.19 -18.91
N VAL A 887 -15.80 18.06 -18.52
CA VAL A 887 -15.25 17.86 -17.18
C VAL A 887 -13.73 18.00 -17.24
N LEU A 888 -13.21 19.01 -16.55
CA LEU A 888 -11.79 19.32 -16.47
C LEU A 888 -11.28 19.00 -15.07
N ASP A 889 -10.16 18.29 -14.98
CA ASP A 889 -9.56 17.90 -13.69
C ASP A 889 -8.03 18.05 -13.75
N PHE A 890 -7.43 18.38 -12.61
CA PHE A 890 -5.98 18.47 -12.45
C PHE A 890 -5.38 17.09 -12.22
N GLN A 891 -4.33 16.76 -12.98
CA GLN A 891 -3.57 15.54 -12.73
C GLN A 891 -2.67 15.74 -11.52
N SER A 892 -2.99 15.09 -10.40
CA SER A 892 -2.18 15.12 -9.16
C SER A 892 -1.98 16.53 -8.58
N LEU A 893 -3.09 17.25 -8.36
CA LEU A 893 -3.12 18.64 -7.89
C LEU A 893 -2.14 18.96 -6.75
N TYR A 894 -2.30 18.35 -5.56
CA TYR A 894 -1.45 18.67 -4.41
C TYR A 894 0.02 18.31 -4.61
N PRO A 895 0.38 17.11 -5.09
CA PRO A 895 1.77 16.81 -5.44
C PRO A 895 2.41 17.84 -6.38
N SER A 896 1.69 18.27 -7.42
CA SER A 896 2.18 19.27 -8.37
C SER A 896 2.38 20.65 -7.75
N ILE A 897 1.56 21.04 -6.76
CA ILE A 897 1.74 22.30 -6.00
C ILE A 897 3.01 22.21 -5.15
N VAL A 898 3.18 21.11 -4.39
CA VAL A 898 4.34 20.89 -3.52
C VAL A 898 5.65 20.97 -4.29
N MET A 899 5.72 20.30 -5.44
CA MET A 899 6.90 20.32 -6.31
C MET A 899 7.18 21.71 -6.90
N ALA A 900 6.13 22.39 -7.35
CA ALA A 900 6.26 23.67 -8.05
C ALA A 900 6.79 24.81 -7.19
N TYR A 901 6.26 24.89 -5.97
CA TYR A 901 6.58 25.95 -5.03
C TYR A 901 7.64 25.51 -4.01
N ASN A 902 8.24 24.33 -4.22
CA ASN A 902 9.29 23.77 -3.37
C ASN A 902 8.90 23.69 -1.88
N ILE A 903 7.64 23.30 -1.61
CA ILE A 903 7.08 23.24 -0.26
C ILE A 903 7.60 21.98 0.44
N CYS A 904 8.27 22.14 1.56
CA CYS A 904 8.81 21.04 2.36
C CYS A 904 9.12 21.51 3.78
N TYR A 905 9.19 20.58 4.73
CA TYR A 905 9.71 20.87 6.07
C TYR A 905 11.07 21.56 6.01
N SER A 906 12.00 21.01 5.22
CA SER A 906 13.40 21.46 5.14
C SER A 906 13.62 22.77 4.38
N THR A 907 12.57 23.32 3.74
CA THR A 907 12.60 24.60 3.02
C THR A 907 11.77 25.69 3.70
N CYS A 908 11.01 25.34 4.74
CA CYS A 908 10.11 26.25 5.44
C CYS A 908 10.85 27.13 6.44
N LEU A 909 10.73 28.45 6.28
CA LEU A 909 11.25 29.44 7.24
C LEU A 909 10.24 29.73 8.36
N GLY A 910 8.97 29.35 8.19
CA GLY A 910 7.87 29.64 9.12
C GLY A 910 6.97 30.79 8.65
N ARG A 911 6.03 31.20 9.51
CA ARG A 911 5.08 32.28 9.19
C ARG A 911 5.76 33.64 9.17
N VAL A 912 5.47 34.43 8.13
CA VAL A 912 6.06 35.76 7.91
C VAL A 912 5.86 36.68 9.11
N ASP A 913 4.72 36.61 9.80
CA ASP A 913 4.43 37.44 10.97
C ASP A 913 5.27 37.07 12.21
N GLN A 914 5.85 35.85 12.27
CA GLN A 914 6.72 35.42 13.37
C GLN A 914 8.20 35.70 13.09
N LEU A 915 8.58 35.89 11.83
CA LEU A 915 9.96 36.13 11.42
C LEU A 915 10.52 37.47 11.87
N ASP A 916 9.73 38.38 12.45
CA ASP A 916 10.25 39.62 13.07
C ASP A 916 10.85 39.36 14.47
N LYS A 917 10.57 38.19 15.08
CA LYS A 917 11.01 37.88 16.45
C LYS A 917 12.47 37.41 16.48
N GLN A 918 13.26 37.93 17.42
CA GLN A 918 14.68 37.57 17.61
C GLN A 918 14.90 36.21 18.33
N GLY A 919 13.84 35.50 18.69
CA GLY A 919 13.88 34.23 19.43
C GLY A 919 13.21 33.07 18.71
N PRO A 920 13.28 31.84 19.28
CA PRO A 920 12.53 30.72 18.77
C PRO A 920 11.02 31.04 18.78
N PHE A 921 10.31 30.65 17.74
CA PHE A 921 8.87 30.77 17.62
C PHE A 921 8.23 29.41 17.40
N LYS A 922 6.95 29.30 17.77
CA LYS A 922 6.16 28.08 17.57
C LYS A 922 6.03 27.77 16.06
N PHE A 923 6.43 26.56 15.68
CA PHE A 923 6.42 26.06 14.32
C PHE A 923 5.94 24.61 14.33
N GLY A 924 4.79 24.34 13.73
CA GLY A 924 4.13 23.04 13.79
C GLY A 924 4.01 22.51 15.22
N CYS A 925 4.62 21.35 15.49
CA CYS A 925 4.64 20.72 16.82
C CYS A 925 5.78 21.20 17.73
N THR A 926 6.78 21.89 17.19
CA THR A 926 8.00 22.25 17.93
C THR A 926 8.24 23.76 17.88
N SER A 927 9.51 24.16 17.96
CA SER A 927 9.93 25.55 17.82
C SER A 927 11.03 25.67 16.77
N LEU A 928 11.00 26.76 16.03
CA LEU A 928 11.97 27.09 14.99
C LEU A 928 12.63 28.42 15.33
N LYS A 929 13.94 28.50 15.11
CA LYS A 929 14.71 29.74 15.20
C LYS A 929 15.48 29.92 13.91
N ILE A 930 15.18 30.99 13.18
CA ILE A 930 15.94 31.37 11.98
C ILE A 930 16.96 32.45 12.38
N PRO A 931 18.27 32.20 12.25
CA PRO A 931 19.29 33.22 12.49
C PRO A 931 19.12 34.46 11.61
N ASP A 932 19.37 35.64 12.19
CA ASP A 932 19.21 36.91 11.48
C ASP A 932 20.09 37.03 10.24
N ARG A 933 21.28 36.41 10.29
CA ARG A 933 22.22 36.28 9.16
C ARG A 933 21.58 35.66 7.91
N ILE A 934 20.72 34.65 8.09
CA ILE A 934 20.07 33.97 6.96
C ILE A 934 19.06 34.93 6.32
N LEU A 935 18.22 35.56 7.14
CA LEU A 935 17.17 36.46 6.67
C LEU A 935 17.73 37.73 6.01
N SER A 936 18.89 38.23 6.46
CA SER A 936 19.56 39.38 5.83
C SER A 936 20.28 39.05 4.52
N THR A 937 20.65 37.79 4.30
CA THR A 937 21.37 37.37 3.09
C THR A 937 20.44 36.97 1.95
N LEU A 938 19.28 36.41 2.26
CA LEU A 938 18.33 35.95 1.24
C LEU A 938 17.68 37.14 0.53
N ASN A 939 17.72 37.15 -0.80
CA ASN A 939 17.02 38.12 -1.61
C ASN A 939 15.51 37.81 -1.59
N PRO A 940 14.64 38.68 -1.06
CA PRO A 940 13.21 38.40 -0.95
C PRO A 940 12.57 38.01 -2.28
N ASP A 941 12.90 38.71 -3.38
CA ASP A 941 12.26 38.52 -4.67
C ASP A 941 12.76 37.28 -5.43
N LYS A 942 14.05 37.01 -5.30
CA LYS A 942 14.68 35.89 -6.00
C LYS A 942 14.61 34.60 -5.21
N ASP A 943 14.85 34.63 -3.91
CA ASP A 943 15.18 33.44 -3.12
C ASP A 943 14.00 32.88 -2.32
N ILE A 944 12.93 33.67 -2.13
CA ILE A 944 11.80 33.32 -1.25
C ILE A 944 10.49 33.22 -2.03
N PHE A 945 9.67 32.26 -1.63
CA PHE A 945 8.26 32.16 -1.98
C PHE A 945 7.41 32.32 -0.70
N CYS A 946 6.52 33.30 -0.68
CA CYS A 946 5.51 33.46 0.36
C CYS A 946 4.17 32.87 -0.11
N SER A 947 3.67 31.87 0.61
CA SER A 947 2.38 31.25 0.29
C SER A 947 1.21 32.20 0.61
N PRO A 948 0.03 31.96 0.01
CA PRO A 948 -1.20 32.69 0.38
C PRO A 948 -1.57 32.57 1.87
N ASN A 949 -1.11 31.51 2.56
CA ASN A 949 -1.28 31.29 4.00
C ASN A 949 -0.27 32.08 4.87
N GLY A 950 0.60 32.88 4.24
CA GLY A 950 1.59 33.71 4.94
C GLY A 950 2.79 32.93 5.48
N VAL A 951 3.16 31.82 4.84
CA VAL A 951 4.33 31.00 5.19
C VAL A 951 5.43 31.22 4.16
N ALA A 952 6.67 31.44 4.62
CA ALA A 952 7.81 31.66 3.75
C ALA A 952 8.59 30.35 3.51
N PHE A 953 8.92 30.08 2.25
CA PHE A 953 9.74 28.95 1.82
C PHE A 953 10.92 29.45 0.98
N VAL A 954 12.07 28.79 1.10
CA VAL A 954 13.19 29.03 0.18
C VAL A 954 12.94 28.36 -1.18
N LYS A 955 13.33 29.02 -2.27
CA LYS A 955 13.19 28.48 -3.62
C LYS A 955 14.22 27.40 -3.93
N ARG A 956 13.94 26.63 -4.99
CA ARG A 956 14.70 25.43 -5.39
C ARG A 956 16.20 25.65 -5.57
N HIS A 957 16.63 26.80 -6.08
CA HIS A 957 18.05 27.10 -6.32
C HIS A 957 18.86 27.33 -5.04
N ILE A 958 18.20 27.63 -3.92
CA ILE A 958 18.84 27.70 -2.59
C ILE A 958 18.92 26.30 -1.99
N ARG A 959 17.78 25.60 -1.96
CA ARG A 959 17.67 24.23 -1.48
C ARG A 959 16.47 23.56 -2.11
N ARG A 960 16.67 22.37 -2.66
CA ARG A 960 15.58 21.51 -3.12
C ARG A 960 15.03 20.70 -1.94
N GLY A 961 13.72 20.79 -1.69
CA GLY A 961 13.08 20.09 -0.57
C GLY A 961 13.01 18.56 -0.77
N ILE A 962 12.97 17.81 0.33
CA ILE A 962 12.88 16.34 0.32
C ILE A 962 11.55 15.85 -0.26
N LEU A 963 10.42 16.46 0.15
CA LEU A 963 9.10 16.10 -0.39
C LEU A 963 8.97 16.37 -1.91
N PRO A 964 9.41 17.54 -2.44
CA PRO A 964 9.50 17.76 -3.88
C PRO A 964 10.33 16.71 -4.63
N VAL A 965 11.50 16.30 -4.10
CA VAL A 965 12.33 15.25 -4.72
C VAL A 965 11.58 13.92 -4.77
N MET A 966 11.01 13.51 -3.64
CA MET A 966 10.26 12.27 -3.52
C MET A 966 9.09 12.22 -4.52
N LEU A 967 8.29 13.29 -4.59
CA LEU A 967 7.13 13.35 -5.47
C LEU A 967 7.52 13.41 -6.95
N ASP A 968 8.61 14.09 -7.29
CA ASP A 968 9.15 14.13 -8.66
C ASP A 968 9.52 12.72 -9.13
N GLU A 969 10.26 11.97 -8.31
CA GLU A 969 10.64 10.58 -8.62
C GLU A 969 9.41 9.66 -8.76
N ILE A 970 8.44 9.77 -7.84
CA ILE A 970 7.21 8.97 -7.86
C ILE A 970 6.39 9.25 -9.12
N LEU A 971 6.15 10.53 -9.44
CA LEU A 971 5.32 10.92 -10.58
C LEU A 971 6.00 10.62 -11.91
N ALA A 972 7.31 10.90 -12.04
CA ALA A 972 8.07 10.56 -13.23
C ALA A 972 8.04 9.04 -13.49
N THR A 973 8.26 8.24 -12.45
CA THR A 973 8.17 6.77 -12.54
C THR A 973 6.77 6.32 -12.92
N ARG A 974 5.73 6.94 -12.37
CA ARG A 974 4.34 6.61 -12.70
C ARG A 974 4.01 6.89 -14.15
N VAL A 975 4.45 8.02 -14.71
CA VAL A 975 4.25 8.33 -16.12
C VAL A 975 4.97 7.31 -17.01
N MET A 976 6.20 6.96 -16.67
CA MET A 976 6.95 5.90 -17.36
C MET A 976 6.17 4.58 -17.36
N VAL A 977 5.73 4.10 -16.19
CA VAL A 977 4.95 2.86 -16.05
C VAL A 977 3.67 2.92 -16.88
N LYS A 978 2.89 4.00 -16.80
CA LYS A 978 1.65 4.16 -17.58
C LYS A 978 1.89 4.18 -19.09
N ASN A 979 3.01 4.75 -19.55
CA ASN A 979 3.35 4.72 -20.97
C ASN A 979 3.72 3.31 -21.42
N THR A 980 4.44 2.55 -20.59
CA THR A 980 4.72 1.13 -20.85
C THR A 980 3.44 0.30 -20.86
N MET A 981 2.51 0.52 -19.93
CA MET A 981 1.22 -0.19 -19.90
C MET A 981 0.39 -0.05 -21.17
N LYS A 982 0.49 1.09 -21.87
CA LYS A 982 -0.23 1.29 -23.14
C LYS A 982 0.28 0.38 -24.27
N LEU A 983 1.51 -0.13 -24.15
CA LEU A 983 2.18 -0.96 -25.16
C LEU A 983 2.03 -2.47 -24.89
N VAL A 984 1.50 -2.85 -23.73
CA VAL A 984 1.45 -4.24 -23.26
C VAL A 984 0.01 -4.74 -23.27
N ASP A 985 -0.20 -6.01 -23.64
CA ASP A 985 -1.53 -6.61 -23.63
C ASP A 985 -2.10 -6.71 -22.20
N LYS A 986 -3.37 -6.34 -22.03
CA LYS A 986 -4.06 -6.27 -20.74
C LYS A 986 -4.15 -7.62 -20.01
N LYS A 987 -4.11 -8.73 -20.76
CA LYS A 987 -4.18 -10.08 -20.18
C LYS A 987 -2.83 -10.61 -19.72
N SER A 988 -1.73 -9.96 -20.09
CA SER A 988 -0.38 -10.42 -19.74
C SER A 988 -0.09 -10.27 -18.24
N ALA A 989 0.74 -11.15 -17.69
CA ALA A 989 1.23 -11.04 -16.32
C ALA A 989 1.97 -9.71 -16.09
N LEU A 990 2.73 -9.26 -17.09
CA LEU A 990 3.42 -7.98 -17.06
C LEU A 990 2.46 -6.80 -16.88
N TYR A 991 1.28 -6.81 -17.53
CA TYR A 991 0.30 -5.75 -17.35
C TYR A 991 -0.20 -5.69 -15.91
N LYS A 992 -0.49 -6.84 -15.28
CA LYS A 992 -0.90 -6.90 -13.86
C LYS A 992 0.16 -6.29 -12.95
N THR A 993 1.43 -6.66 -13.15
CA THR A 993 2.56 -6.08 -12.41
C THR A 993 2.66 -4.56 -12.61
N LEU A 994 2.54 -4.08 -13.85
CA LEU A 994 2.60 -2.65 -14.15
C LEU A 994 1.40 -1.88 -13.58
N ASP A 995 0.20 -2.47 -13.57
CA ASP A 995 -0.98 -1.85 -12.95
C ASP A 995 -0.84 -1.75 -11.44
N ALA A 996 -0.34 -2.80 -10.77
CA ALA A 996 0.02 -2.75 -9.36
C ALA A 996 1.03 -1.61 -9.09
N ARG A 997 2.10 -1.51 -9.90
CA ARG A 997 3.09 -0.44 -9.77
C ARG A 997 2.48 0.96 -9.94
N GLN A 998 1.64 1.19 -10.95
CA GLN A 998 1.05 2.52 -11.14
C GLN A 998 0.06 2.87 -10.03
N LEU A 999 -0.69 1.89 -9.53
CA LEU A 999 -1.62 2.06 -8.42
C LEU A 999 -0.87 2.41 -7.13
N CYS A 1000 0.21 1.68 -6.84
CA CYS A 1000 1.12 1.95 -5.73
C CYS A 1000 1.61 3.41 -5.75
N LEU A 1001 2.16 3.84 -6.89
CA LEU A 1001 2.70 5.19 -7.08
C LEU A 1001 1.61 6.27 -6.97
N LYS A 1002 0.39 5.99 -7.43
CA LYS A 1002 -0.76 6.90 -7.27
C LYS A 1002 -1.14 7.06 -5.79
N LEU A 1003 -1.24 5.95 -5.07
CA LEU A 1003 -1.65 5.95 -3.66
C LEU A 1003 -0.65 6.72 -2.81
N ILE A 1004 0.66 6.45 -2.95
CA ILE A 1004 1.69 7.15 -2.16
C ILE A 1004 1.77 8.65 -2.45
N ALA A 1005 1.66 9.05 -3.72
CA ALA A 1005 1.65 10.47 -4.09
C ALA A 1005 0.48 11.21 -3.41
N ASN A 1006 -0.69 10.58 -3.35
CA ASN A 1006 -1.87 11.15 -2.72
C ASN A 1006 -1.75 11.20 -1.19
N VAL A 1007 -1.17 10.19 -0.52
CA VAL A 1007 -1.09 10.21 0.95
C VAL A 1007 0.06 11.06 1.48
N THR A 1008 1.04 11.42 0.64
CA THR A 1008 2.20 12.22 1.04
C THR A 1008 1.81 13.57 1.62
N PHE A 1009 0.87 14.30 1.00
CA PHE A 1009 0.42 15.59 1.55
C PHE A 1009 -0.36 15.38 2.86
N GLY A 1010 -1.21 14.34 2.93
CA GLY A 1010 -2.00 14.02 4.12
C GLY A 1010 -1.15 13.68 5.34
N TYR A 1011 0.07 13.17 5.16
CA TYR A 1011 1.03 12.95 6.24
C TYR A 1011 1.42 14.26 6.94
N THR A 1012 1.63 15.33 6.16
CA THR A 1012 2.03 16.64 6.68
C THR A 1012 0.91 17.30 7.49
N SER A 1013 -0.35 17.11 7.10
CA SER A 1013 -1.51 17.77 7.71
C SER A 1013 -2.22 16.96 8.81
N ALA A 1014 -1.67 15.82 9.23
CA ALA A 1014 -2.33 14.89 10.15
C ALA A 1014 -2.37 15.39 11.61
N SER A 1015 -3.35 16.22 11.96
CA SER A 1015 -3.44 16.87 13.28
C SER A 1015 -3.77 15.93 14.44
N PHE A 1016 -4.57 14.88 14.24
CA PHE A 1016 -5.02 13.99 15.32
C PHE A 1016 -4.03 12.84 15.60
N SER A 1017 -3.70 12.06 14.58
CA SER A 1017 -2.85 10.85 14.69
C SER A 1017 -1.55 10.94 13.90
N GLY A 1018 -1.15 12.13 13.45
CA GLY A 1018 0.09 12.33 12.68
C GLY A 1018 1.34 12.10 13.50
N ARG A 1019 2.36 11.51 12.88
CA ARG A 1019 3.67 11.27 13.51
C ARG A 1019 4.65 12.43 13.37
N MET A 1020 4.59 13.20 12.28
CA MET A 1020 5.39 14.42 12.10
C MET A 1020 4.57 15.53 11.41
N PRO A 1021 3.42 15.96 11.97
CA PRO A 1021 2.56 16.92 11.31
C PRO A 1021 3.14 18.35 11.39
N CYS A 1022 2.84 19.17 10.39
CA CYS A 1022 3.17 20.60 10.29
C CYS A 1022 2.02 21.30 9.56
N VAL A 1023 1.43 22.33 10.18
CA VAL A 1023 0.18 22.96 9.72
C VAL A 1023 0.43 24.18 8.83
N GLU A 1024 1.62 24.77 8.93
CA GLU A 1024 2.13 25.82 8.06
C GLU A 1024 2.19 25.38 6.59
#